data_AF-A0A238BRT8-F1
#
_entry.id   AF-A0A238BRT8-F1
#
_cell.length_a   1.000
_cell.length_b   1.000
_cell.length_c   1.000
_cell.angle_alpha   90.00
_cell.angle_beta   90.00
_cell.angle_gamma   90.00
#
_symmetry.space_group_name_H-M   'P 1'
#
loop_
_entity.id
_entity.type
_entity.pdbx_description
1 polymer ?
#
loop_
_entity_poly.entity_id
_entity_poly.type
_entity_poly.pdbx_seq_one_letter_code
_entity_poly.pdbx_strand_id
1 'polypeptide(L)'
;MWNQLMQTCDWRVYDDGDWLGWRCHDEVMVGLVPILVGRLLIMPGVHTFYDGSTVLQPIADMIGIEVDKINLILCQFMSLPLAYLHYYMFTSTRISRTTRVLCPAILGLMFCYFCFGNALKHLILLVGLSYAIMHFSPSKIVHKFVFIFAMSYLVFLHWYRWYILTTYYLDVTGPMMILVQKITVLAFSLHDGRGKKNEELNNVQKKEALTSLPDMQSFLSYMFHFQTVLTGPACFYTDYMAWIDGTAAIGKDGKASTIEKPWRAVLTKLLQAVVFMLLYVFYGNSFTPDIIIDKKYMNMNWIQWLFMLYIVMAFQRVPYYFAWTLADAIYNLSGFGFRGYNSVGEPQWDLVSNVKPWKVETALNFKETLEAWNCCTMYWLRRVAYDRAPKGYRTLSTYLLSAIWHGFFLGYYVTFLTGALFTVSARTIRRCLRWRFQGNEFLRRFYDLLTFIVTKITLCYATYPFVILHLGPGLYFYRKVGFLGVKIQGFIRVFSSNKFNPEFYPEFYCFMSNCLIHQQLTMPGIHTFSDGSTLLQPLANSLGVEIDKINLVVCQVISLMLAYLHYSIFSATNVSRTTRITSPAIFGLMFCYFCYGNAMKHLVSLVGLSYAIMHSSPPEIVHKCVFLCSMCYLIFIHWYRWYILTIYSVDITGPMMILVQKVTVLAFSLHDGKVKKSDELNEIQKREALKSVPDILSFLSYMFHFQAVLTGPACFYTDYMAWIDGTAAVGKDGKASTIEKPWRAVLTKLLQTVVFMLLYVFYGNSFTPDIIIDKKYMNMNWIQWLFMLYIVMAFQRVPYYFAWTLADAIYNLSGFGFRGYNSVGEPQWDLVSNVKPWKVETALNFKETLEAWNCCTMYWLRRVAYDRAPKGYRTLSTYLLSAIWHGFFLGYYVTFLTGALFTVSARTIRHCLRWRFQGNEFLRRFYDLLTFIVTKITLSYATYPFVMLHLGPGLYFYRHMYFCLHFIALIAVFLLPRISPPESKPIRIEYIGDMKKSS
;
A
#
# COMPACT_ATOMS: atom_id res chain seq x y z
N MET A 1 -6.85 -42.16 18.72
CA MET A 1 -7.13 -40.71 18.70
C MET A 1 -6.07 -39.87 17.98
N TRP A 2 -4.76 -40.13 18.09
CA TRP A 2 -3.72 -39.40 17.32
C TRP A 2 -3.68 -39.78 15.81
N ASN A 3 -4.15 -40.98 15.44
CA ASN A 3 -4.29 -41.41 14.03
C ASN A 3 -5.58 -40.95 13.34
N GLN A 4 -6.51 -40.29 14.05
CA GLN A 4 -7.74 -39.72 13.47
C GLN A 4 -7.61 -38.22 13.11
N LEU A 5 -6.54 -37.54 13.55
CA LEU A 5 -6.22 -36.13 13.23
C LEU A 5 -5.49 -35.95 11.88
N MET A 6 -5.22 -37.03 11.13
CA MET A 6 -4.44 -37.03 9.89
C MET A 6 -5.27 -37.21 8.59
N GLN A 7 -6.60 -37.30 8.69
CA GLN A 7 -7.47 -37.79 7.59
C GLN A 7 -8.44 -36.78 6.92
N THR A 8 -8.39 -35.47 7.15
CA THR A 8 -9.42 -34.54 6.59
C THR A 8 -8.88 -33.43 5.68
N CYS A 9 -8.09 -33.78 4.67
CA CYS A 9 -7.80 -32.91 3.52
C CYS A 9 -7.86 -33.74 2.23
N ASP A 10 -9.05 -33.87 1.65
CA ASP A 10 -9.25 -34.47 0.32
C ASP A 10 -9.35 -33.37 -0.74
N TRP A 11 -8.66 -33.55 -1.86
CA TRP A 11 -8.96 -32.90 -3.13
C TRP A 11 -10.26 -33.52 -3.67
N ARG A 12 -11.35 -32.76 -3.76
CA ARG A 12 -12.48 -33.12 -4.64
C ARG A 12 -12.76 -31.99 -5.61
N VAL A 13 -12.67 -32.34 -6.89
CA VAL A 13 -13.25 -31.60 -8.00
C VAL A 13 -14.76 -31.74 -7.85
N TYR A 14 -15.47 -30.64 -7.62
CA TYR A 14 -16.91 -30.59 -7.84
C TYR A 14 -17.11 -30.11 -9.29
N ASP A 15 -17.45 -31.05 -10.16
CA ASP A 15 -18.07 -30.75 -11.44
C ASP A 15 -19.45 -30.14 -11.13
N ASP A 16 -19.56 -28.81 -11.28
CA ASP A 16 -20.77 -28.05 -11.63
C ASP A 16 -20.60 -26.59 -11.20
N GLY A 17 -20.12 -25.73 -12.11
CA GLY A 17 -20.45 -24.30 -12.21
C GLY A 17 -20.19 -23.33 -11.04
N ASP A 18 -19.79 -23.77 -9.85
CA ASP A 18 -19.63 -22.94 -8.66
C ASP A 18 -18.15 -22.74 -8.27
N TRP A 19 -17.86 -21.53 -7.78
CA TRP A 19 -16.55 -21.01 -7.37
C TRP A 19 -15.54 -22.03 -6.80
N LEU A 20 -14.38 -22.17 -7.45
CA LEU A 20 -13.20 -22.87 -6.92
C LEU A 20 -12.54 -22.05 -5.79
N GLY A 21 -13.07 -22.19 -4.57
CA GLY A 21 -12.46 -21.71 -3.34
C GLY A 21 -11.75 -22.83 -2.58
N TRP A 22 -10.55 -22.56 -2.07
CA TRP A 22 -9.84 -23.46 -1.16
C TRP A 22 -10.57 -23.47 0.20
N ARG A 23 -11.47 -24.44 0.45
CA ARG A 23 -11.96 -24.71 1.82
C ARG A 23 -10.99 -25.67 2.50
N CYS A 24 -10.06 -25.11 3.27
CA CYS A 24 -9.45 -25.88 4.34
C CYS A 24 -10.44 -25.92 5.50
N HIS A 25 -10.75 -27.11 6.04
CA HIS A 25 -11.46 -27.22 7.31
C HIS A 25 -10.67 -26.48 8.40
N ASP A 26 -11.20 -25.34 8.80
CA ASP A 26 -11.32 -24.77 10.14
C ASP A 26 -10.16 -24.76 11.18
N GLU A 27 -8.99 -25.32 10.94
CA GLU A 27 -7.97 -25.44 12.02
C GLU A 27 -6.53 -25.09 11.62
N VAL A 28 -6.26 -24.03 10.84
CA VAL A 28 -4.86 -23.78 10.43
C VAL A 28 -4.47 -22.31 10.23
N MET A 29 -4.71 -21.40 11.18
CA MET A 29 -4.08 -20.05 11.15
C MET A 29 -3.80 -19.48 12.55
N VAL A 30 -2.71 -19.91 13.19
CA VAL A 30 -2.17 -19.24 14.39
C VAL A 30 -0.66 -19.05 14.26
N GLY A 31 -0.21 -17.81 14.43
CA GLY A 31 1.20 -17.48 14.65
C GLY A 31 1.39 -16.07 15.20
N LEU A 32 1.68 -15.97 16.51
CA LEU A 32 2.78 -15.20 17.15
C LEU A 32 2.55 -15.09 18.69
N VAL A 33 3.61 -15.37 19.47
CA VAL A 33 3.81 -15.35 20.95
C VAL A 33 3.73 -16.73 21.66
N PRO A 34 4.76 -17.17 22.43
CA PRO A 34 4.92 -18.57 22.86
C PRO A 34 4.09 -18.96 24.11
N ILE A 35 3.59 -20.20 24.08
CA ILE A 35 3.41 -21.18 25.18
C ILE A 35 2.46 -20.83 26.35
N LEU A 36 1.76 -19.68 26.35
CA LEU A 36 0.61 -19.45 27.26
C LEU A 36 -0.70 -19.08 26.55
N VAL A 37 -0.66 -18.82 25.24
CA VAL A 37 -1.80 -18.25 24.46
C VAL A 37 -2.43 -19.27 23.49
N GLY A 38 -1.86 -20.48 23.37
CA GLY A 38 -2.23 -21.47 22.35
C GLY A 38 -3.69 -21.95 22.35
N ARG A 39 -4.42 -21.82 23.46
CA ARG A 39 -5.86 -22.14 23.53
C ARG A 39 -6.81 -20.97 23.23
N LEU A 40 -6.31 -19.72 23.20
CA LEU A 40 -7.15 -18.53 22.98
C LEU A 40 -7.37 -18.21 21.48
N LEU A 41 -6.54 -18.76 20.60
CA LEU A 41 -6.50 -18.45 19.17
C LEU A 41 -7.03 -19.59 18.29
N ILE A 42 -7.99 -20.39 18.75
CA ILE A 42 -8.77 -21.22 17.83
C ILE A 42 -9.56 -20.25 16.92
N MET A 43 -9.24 -20.23 15.62
CA MET A 43 -9.95 -19.44 14.60
C MET A 43 -10.45 -20.38 13.52
N PRO A 44 -11.77 -20.62 13.53
CA PRO A 44 -12.51 -20.57 12.28
C PRO A 44 -13.89 -19.88 12.38
N GLY A 45 -14.31 -19.29 11.26
CA GLY A 45 -15.70 -18.92 11.00
C GLY A 45 -16.16 -17.53 11.47
N VAL A 46 -17.44 -17.25 11.20
CA VAL A 46 -18.15 -15.99 11.52
C VAL A 46 -18.02 -15.61 13.02
N HIS A 47 -17.93 -16.61 13.90
CA HIS A 47 -17.72 -16.47 15.35
C HIS A 47 -16.42 -15.74 15.74
N THR A 48 -15.46 -15.60 14.81
CA THR A 48 -14.25 -14.77 15.05
C THR A 48 -14.58 -13.29 15.15
N PHE A 49 -15.59 -12.83 14.41
CA PHE A 49 -15.96 -11.42 14.31
C PHE A 49 -17.15 -11.07 15.21
N TYR A 50 -18.09 -12.00 15.32
CA TYR A 50 -19.30 -11.83 16.10
C TYR A 50 -19.75 -13.18 16.67
N ASP A 51 -19.76 -13.27 17.99
CA ASP A 51 -20.31 -14.40 18.75
C ASP A 51 -21.19 -13.87 19.89
N GLY A 52 -21.97 -12.82 19.59
CA GLY A 52 -22.77 -12.08 20.57
C GLY A 52 -23.93 -12.89 21.13
N SER A 53 -24.54 -12.36 22.19
CA SER A 53 -25.69 -12.98 22.85
C SER A 53 -26.86 -13.19 21.89
N THR A 54 -27.41 -14.40 21.85
CA THR A 54 -28.61 -14.75 21.08
C THR A 54 -29.89 -14.66 21.90
N VAL A 55 -29.81 -14.20 23.16
CA VAL A 55 -30.97 -14.09 24.08
C VAL A 55 -32.11 -13.25 23.49
N LEU A 56 -31.78 -12.24 22.68
CA LEU A 56 -32.75 -11.34 22.06
C LEU A 56 -33.17 -11.77 20.64
N GLN A 57 -32.76 -12.95 20.17
CA GLN A 57 -33.14 -13.45 18.84
C GLN A 57 -34.66 -13.48 18.60
N PRO A 58 -35.51 -13.91 19.57
CA PRO A 58 -36.96 -13.90 19.35
C PRO A 58 -37.53 -12.50 19.11
N ILE A 59 -36.94 -11.48 19.72
CA ILE A 59 -37.33 -10.08 19.54
C ILE A 59 -36.79 -9.56 18.20
N ALA A 60 -35.58 -9.97 17.82
CA ALA A 60 -34.97 -9.67 16.53
C ALA A 60 -35.83 -10.16 15.36
N ASP A 61 -36.28 -11.40 15.42
CA ASP A 61 -37.11 -12.03 14.40
C ASP A 61 -38.50 -11.38 14.31
N MET A 62 -39.05 -10.94 15.45
CA MET A 62 -40.35 -10.25 15.50
C MET A 62 -40.30 -8.84 14.87
N ILE A 63 -39.21 -8.10 15.10
CA ILE A 63 -39.05 -6.72 14.62
C ILE A 63 -38.45 -6.69 13.19
N GLY A 64 -37.84 -7.79 12.74
CA GLY A 64 -37.15 -7.87 11.46
C GLY A 64 -35.82 -7.10 11.43
N ILE A 65 -35.17 -6.96 12.59
CA ILE A 65 -33.85 -6.32 12.73
C ILE A 65 -32.86 -7.36 13.23
N GLU A 66 -31.65 -7.37 12.67
CA GLU A 66 -30.58 -8.29 13.08
C GLU A 66 -30.23 -8.15 14.58
N VAL A 67 -29.94 -9.28 15.23
CA VAL A 67 -29.76 -9.38 16.69
C VAL A 67 -28.56 -8.57 17.21
N ASP A 68 -27.52 -8.41 16.38
CA ASP A 68 -26.33 -7.61 16.68
C ASP A 68 -26.66 -6.13 16.89
N LYS A 69 -27.52 -5.57 16.03
CA LYS A 69 -28.03 -4.20 16.13
C LYS A 69 -28.85 -4.00 17.40
N ILE A 70 -29.71 -4.96 17.75
CA ILE A 70 -30.54 -4.91 18.96
C ILE A 70 -29.69 -4.98 20.21
N ASN A 71 -28.71 -5.90 20.26
CA ASN A 71 -27.78 -6.03 21.37
C ASN A 71 -27.02 -4.72 21.63
N LEU A 72 -26.53 -4.06 20.57
CA LEU A 72 -25.85 -2.78 20.65
C LEU A 72 -26.78 -1.68 21.20
N ILE A 73 -27.98 -1.55 20.64
CA ILE A 73 -28.98 -0.55 21.04
C ILE A 73 -29.37 -0.74 22.51
N LEU A 74 -29.61 -1.99 22.95
CA LEU A 74 -29.95 -2.30 24.33
C LEU A 74 -28.83 -1.85 25.28
N CYS A 75 -27.57 -2.18 25.00
CA CYS A 75 -26.44 -1.76 25.83
C CYS A 75 -26.33 -0.22 25.90
N GLN A 76 -26.62 0.47 24.79
CA GLN A 76 -26.58 1.93 24.76
C GLN A 76 -27.71 2.55 25.58
N PHE A 77 -28.92 2.00 25.55
CA PHE A 77 -30.01 2.43 26.44
C PHE A 77 -29.74 2.10 27.90
N MET A 78 -29.22 0.91 28.21
CA MET A 78 -28.80 0.52 29.57
C MET A 78 -27.68 1.41 30.13
N SER A 79 -26.90 2.05 29.26
CA SER A 79 -25.88 3.02 29.67
C SER A 79 -26.48 4.29 30.28
N LEU A 80 -27.72 4.67 29.97
CA LEU A 80 -28.37 5.87 30.54
C LEU A 80 -28.62 5.76 32.05
N PRO A 81 -29.34 4.74 32.58
CA PRO A 81 -29.52 4.59 34.02
C PRO A 81 -28.18 4.37 34.73
N LEU A 82 -27.23 3.64 34.12
CA LEU A 82 -25.89 3.45 34.69
C LEU A 82 -25.09 4.77 34.72
N ALA A 83 -25.21 5.63 33.71
CA ALA A 83 -24.57 6.96 33.72
C ALA A 83 -25.16 7.87 34.80
N TYR A 84 -26.48 7.82 35.02
CA TYR A 84 -27.12 8.54 36.11
C TYR A 84 -26.66 8.04 37.48
N LEU A 85 -26.60 6.71 37.66
CA LEU A 85 -26.08 6.08 38.86
C LEU A 85 -24.63 6.51 39.12
N HIS A 86 -23.81 6.51 38.07
CA HIS A 86 -22.42 6.97 38.14
C HIS A 86 -22.34 8.43 38.59
N TYR A 87 -23.12 9.33 37.98
CA TYR A 87 -23.16 10.74 38.36
C TYR A 87 -23.55 10.96 39.83
N TYR A 88 -24.55 10.23 40.32
CA TYR A 88 -25.08 10.41 41.67
C TYR A 88 -24.23 9.75 42.77
N MET A 89 -23.72 8.55 42.51
CA MET A 89 -23.01 7.75 43.52
C MET A 89 -21.49 7.90 43.46
N PHE A 90 -20.90 8.06 42.27
CA PHE A 90 -19.44 7.97 42.06
C PHE A 90 -18.73 9.33 42.16
N THR A 91 -19.15 10.15 43.11
CA THR A 91 -18.49 11.43 43.44
C THR A 91 -17.20 11.19 44.25
N SER A 92 -16.19 12.05 44.09
CA SER A 92 -14.89 11.96 44.81
C SER A 92 -15.00 11.98 46.32
N THR A 93 -16.10 12.51 46.84
CA THR A 93 -16.40 12.60 48.27
C THR A 93 -17.12 11.37 48.82
N ARG A 94 -17.69 10.49 47.98
CA ARG A 94 -18.57 9.39 48.40
C ARG A 94 -17.98 8.00 48.20
N ILE A 95 -17.21 7.79 47.13
CA ILE A 95 -16.70 6.46 46.74
C ILE A 95 -15.19 6.50 46.52
N SER A 96 -14.51 5.41 46.89
CA SER A 96 -13.07 5.24 46.69
C SER A 96 -12.66 5.43 45.22
N ARG A 97 -11.45 5.95 44.98
CA ARG A 97 -10.89 6.09 43.62
C ARG A 97 -10.87 4.74 42.88
N THR A 98 -10.50 3.66 43.56
CA THR A 98 -10.44 2.31 42.99
C THR A 98 -11.78 1.84 42.45
N THR A 99 -12.86 2.04 43.20
CA THR A 99 -14.22 1.68 42.74
C THR A 99 -14.66 2.55 41.55
N ARG A 100 -14.29 3.83 41.53
CA ARG A 100 -14.58 4.76 40.42
C ARG A 100 -13.85 4.42 39.12
N VAL A 101 -12.71 3.74 39.22
CA VAL A 101 -11.93 3.24 38.08
C VAL A 101 -12.44 1.84 37.65
N LEU A 102 -12.61 0.91 38.58
CA LEU A 102 -12.92 -0.48 38.22
C LEU A 102 -14.36 -0.70 37.75
N CYS A 103 -15.35 -0.03 38.36
CA CYS A 103 -16.75 -0.27 38.03
C CYS A 103 -17.08 0.07 36.55
N PRO A 104 -16.70 1.24 36.00
CA PRO A 104 -16.94 1.52 34.59
C PRO A 104 -16.26 0.53 33.65
N ALA A 105 -15.06 0.06 34.01
CA ALA A 105 -14.28 -0.90 33.24
C ALA A 105 -14.97 -2.28 33.17
N ILE A 106 -15.43 -2.77 34.32
CA ILE A 106 -16.12 -4.06 34.44
C ILE A 106 -17.43 -4.02 33.64
N LEU A 107 -18.23 -2.97 33.80
CA LEU A 107 -19.49 -2.81 33.07
C LEU A 107 -19.26 -2.76 31.55
N GLY A 108 -18.22 -2.06 31.08
CA GLY A 108 -17.93 -2.01 29.66
C GLY A 108 -17.39 -3.32 29.10
N LEU A 109 -16.60 -4.08 29.88
CA LEU A 109 -16.21 -5.45 29.51
C LEU A 109 -17.43 -6.38 29.42
N MET A 110 -18.39 -6.26 30.35
CA MET A 110 -19.66 -7.00 30.29
C MET A 110 -20.45 -6.65 29.02
N PHE A 111 -20.53 -5.37 28.65
CA PHE A 111 -21.18 -4.94 27.41
C PHE A 111 -20.47 -5.49 26.17
N CYS A 112 -19.14 -5.45 26.12
CA CYS A 112 -18.40 -6.04 25.01
C CYS A 112 -18.62 -7.56 24.92
N TYR A 113 -18.65 -8.27 26.05
CA TYR A 113 -18.94 -9.70 26.06
C TYR A 113 -20.38 -9.98 25.61
N PHE A 114 -21.36 -9.20 26.06
CA PHE A 114 -22.75 -9.35 25.64
C PHE A 114 -22.93 -9.11 24.13
N CYS A 115 -22.30 -8.06 23.59
CA CYS A 115 -22.41 -7.71 22.17
C CYS A 115 -21.57 -8.62 21.25
N PHE A 116 -20.38 -9.04 21.66
CA PHE A 116 -19.41 -9.68 20.75
C PHE A 116 -18.96 -11.08 21.20
N GLY A 117 -19.31 -11.51 22.41
CA GLY A 117 -18.96 -12.81 23.00
C GLY A 117 -17.46 -13.08 23.00
N ASN A 118 -17.07 -14.24 22.45
CA ASN A 118 -15.68 -14.68 22.40
C ASN A 118 -14.77 -13.75 21.59
N ALA A 119 -15.31 -12.93 20.69
CA ALA A 119 -14.53 -11.95 19.94
C ALA A 119 -13.89 -10.88 20.84
N LEU A 120 -14.37 -10.70 22.08
CA LEU A 120 -13.76 -9.84 23.11
C LEU A 120 -12.25 -10.10 23.30
N LYS A 121 -11.79 -11.34 23.06
CA LYS A 121 -10.37 -11.71 23.09
C LYS A 121 -9.49 -10.79 22.23
N HIS A 122 -10.00 -10.31 21.09
CA HIS A 122 -9.28 -9.41 20.20
C HIS A 122 -9.03 -8.04 20.83
N LEU A 123 -10.03 -7.50 21.55
CA LEU A 123 -9.91 -6.22 22.25
C LEU A 123 -8.94 -6.33 23.42
N ILE A 124 -9.02 -7.41 24.21
CA ILE A 124 -8.11 -7.67 25.32
C ILE A 124 -6.67 -7.82 24.83
N LEU A 125 -6.45 -8.56 23.73
CA LEU A 125 -5.11 -8.74 23.16
C LEU A 125 -4.51 -7.42 22.68
N LEU A 126 -5.30 -6.61 21.94
CA LEU A 126 -4.86 -5.29 21.47
C LEU A 126 -4.42 -4.40 22.63
N VAL A 127 -5.22 -4.33 23.69
CA VAL A 127 -4.98 -3.47 24.85
C VAL A 127 -3.80 -3.98 25.68
N GLY A 128 -3.77 -5.28 25.99
CA GLY A 128 -2.74 -5.90 26.82
C GLY A 128 -1.34 -5.84 26.19
N LEU A 129 -1.22 -6.24 24.91
CA LEU A 129 0.07 -6.19 24.21
C LEU A 129 0.56 -4.75 24.01
N SER A 130 -0.33 -3.81 23.74
CA SER A 130 0.05 -2.40 23.62
C SER A 130 0.52 -1.81 24.95
N TYR A 131 -0.08 -2.19 26.09
CA TYR A 131 0.42 -1.80 27.41
C TYR A 131 1.81 -2.37 27.68
N ALA A 132 2.02 -3.65 27.37
CA ALA A 132 3.35 -4.28 27.48
C ALA A 132 4.39 -3.56 26.60
N ILE A 133 4.04 -3.23 25.34
CA ILE A 133 4.90 -2.44 24.45
C ILE A 133 5.22 -1.08 25.09
N MET A 134 4.24 -0.37 25.65
CA MET A 134 4.47 0.91 26.32
C MET A 134 5.39 0.81 27.54
N HIS A 135 5.29 -0.30 28.28
CA HIS A 135 6.09 -0.55 29.47
C HIS A 135 7.56 -0.85 29.11
N PHE A 136 7.82 -1.71 28.13
CA PHE A 136 9.17 -2.16 27.77
C PHE A 136 9.89 -1.29 26.73
N SER A 137 9.17 -0.43 26.00
CA SER A 137 9.77 0.36 24.91
C SER A 137 10.44 1.65 25.40
N PRO A 138 11.58 2.05 24.81
CA PRO A 138 12.18 3.35 25.09
C PRO A 138 11.24 4.51 24.71
N SER A 139 11.17 5.54 25.56
CA SER A 139 10.22 6.66 25.41
C SER A 139 10.37 7.45 24.10
N LYS A 140 11.55 7.41 23.46
CA LYS A 140 11.77 8.05 22.15
C LYS A 140 11.04 7.37 20.98
N ILE A 141 10.74 6.07 21.08
CA ILE A 141 10.19 5.27 19.97
C ILE A 141 8.87 4.55 20.31
N VAL A 142 8.44 4.58 21.58
CA VAL A 142 7.22 3.91 22.07
C VAL A 142 5.98 4.18 21.20
N HIS A 143 5.74 5.44 20.84
CA HIS A 143 4.59 5.83 20.01
C HIS A 143 4.58 5.14 18.65
N LYS A 144 5.76 4.87 18.05
CA LYS A 144 5.86 4.19 16.76
C LYS A 144 5.54 2.71 16.89
N PHE A 145 6.06 2.04 17.92
CA PHE A 145 5.78 0.62 18.12
C PHE A 145 4.32 0.35 18.43
N VAL A 146 3.71 1.12 19.34
CA VAL A 146 2.28 1.00 19.64
C VAL A 146 1.44 1.30 18.40
N PHE A 147 1.76 2.36 17.66
CA PHE A 147 1.01 2.71 16.45
C PHE A 147 1.11 1.63 15.37
N ILE A 148 2.31 1.11 15.10
CA ILE A 148 2.50 0.03 14.12
C ILE A 148 1.73 -1.21 14.56
N PHE A 149 1.89 -1.66 15.81
CA PHE A 149 1.18 -2.84 16.31
C PHE A 149 -0.34 -2.66 16.23
N ALA A 150 -0.88 -1.58 16.81
CA ALA A 150 -2.33 -1.35 16.87
C ALA A 150 -2.95 -1.21 15.49
N MET A 151 -2.32 -0.45 14.58
CA MET A 151 -2.80 -0.31 13.20
C MET A 151 -2.66 -1.61 12.41
N SER A 152 -1.52 -2.31 12.51
CA SER A 152 -1.32 -3.57 11.78
C SER A 152 -2.29 -4.65 12.24
N TYR A 153 -2.60 -4.72 13.53
CA TYR A 153 -3.55 -5.70 14.06
C TYR A 153 -5.00 -5.38 13.63
N LEU A 154 -5.39 -4.11 13.64
CA LEU A 154 -6.69 -3.67 13.10
C LEU A 154 -6.80 -3.97 11.59
N VAL A 155 -5.77 -3.63 10.83
CA VAL A 155 -5.68 -3.92 9.39
C VAL A 155 -5.77 -5.42 9.14
N PHE A 156 -5.07 -6.25 9.91
CA PHE A 156 -5.18 -7.71 9.78
C PHE A 156 -6.62 -8.20 9.98
N LEU A 157 -7.34 -7.71 10.99
CA LEU A 157 -8.73 -8.08 11.21
C LEU A 157 -9.66 -7.54 10.11
N HIS A 158 -9.45 -6.34 9.59
CA HIS A 158 -10.20 -5.85 8.43
C HIS A 158 -9.95 -6.66 7.16
N TRP A 159 -8.72 -7.12 6.94
CA TRP A 159 -8.38 -7.99 5.82
C TRP A 159 -9.08 -9.35 5.96
N TYR A 160 -9.01 -9.95 7.16
CA TYR A 160 -9.69 -11.21 7.45
C TYR A 160 -11.21 -11.07 7.29
N ARG A 161 -11.77 -9.95 7.75
CA ARG A 161 -13.20 -9.62 7.59
C ARG A 161 -13.59 -9.56 6.13
N TRP A 162 -12.80 -8.84 5.34
CA TRP A 162 -13.02 -8.68 3.90
C TRP A 162 -12.92 -10.01 3.14
N TYR A 163 -12.10 -10.95 3.63
CA TYR A 163 -11.93 -12.26 3.03
C TYR A 163 -13.08 -13.23 3.36
N ILE A 164 -13.63 -13.18 4.58
CA ILE A 164 -14.63 -14.15 5.06
C ILE A 164 -16.07 -13.67 4.94
N LEU A 165 -16.35 -12.41 5.30
CA LEU A 165 -17.72 -11.93 5.41
C LEU A 165 -18.24 -11.51 4.05
N THR A 166 -19.34 -12.14 3.62
CA THR A 166 -20.12 -11.75 2.43
C THR A 166 -21.17 -10.70 2.74
N THR A 167 -21.54 -10.54 4.01
CA THR A 167 -22.60 -9.63 4.50
C THR A 167 -22.07 -8.76 5.63
N TYR A 168 -22.60 -7.55 5.78
CA TYR A 168 -22.21 -6.62 6.84
C TYR A 168 -22.82 -7.01 8.19
N TYR A 169 -21.99 -7.06 9.22
CA TYR A 169 -22.39 -7.25 10.63
C TYR A 169 -21.74 -6.16 11.50
N LEU A 170 -22.40 -5.77 12.59
CA LEU A 170 -21.78 -4.98 13.66
C LEU A 170 -20.84 -5.86 14.48
N ASP A 171 -19.60 -5.95 14.00
CA ASP A 171 -18.58 -6.82 14.57
C ASP A 171 -17.64 -6.13 15.57
N VAL A 172 -16.74 -6.92 16.16
CA VAL A 172 -15.70 -6.47 17.09
C VAL A 172 -14.74 -5.42 16.51
N THR A 173 -14.69 -5.22 15.18
CA THR A 173 -13.79 -4.22 14.58
C THR A 173 -14.26 -2.79 14.87
N GLY A 174 -15.56 -2.56 15.08
CA GLY A 174 -16.12 -1.27 15.49
C GLY A 174 -15.52 -0.72 16.80
N PRO A 175 -15.66 -1.42 17.95
CA PRO A 175 -15.04 -1.01 19.21
C PRO A 175 -13.50 -1.03 19.12
N MET A 176 -12.91 -1.94 18.35
CA MET A 176 -11.47 -1.99 18.12
C MET A 176 -10.94 -0.71 17.48
N MET A 177 -11.65 -0.17 16.48
CA MET A 177 -11.32 1.08 15.82
C MET A 177 -11.22 2.24 16.84
N ILE A 178 -12.11 2.28 17.84
CA ILE A 178 -12.08 3.28 18.93
C ILE A 178 -10.92 3.04 19.89
N LEU A 179 -10.64 1.80 20.29
CA LEU A 179 -9.50 1.46 21.15
C LEU A 179 -8.16 1.81 20.50
N VAL A 180 -8.03 1.60 19.19
CA VAL A 180 -6.84 2.00 18.42
C VAL A 180 -6.62 3.51 18.50
N GLN A 181 -7.68 4.32 18.42
CA GLN A 181 -7.55 5.76 18.61
C GLN A 181 -7.02 6.08 20.02
N LYS A 182 -7.69 5.58 21.05
CA LYS A 182 -7.37 5.85 22.47
C LYS A 182 -5.94 5.45 22.81
N ILE A 183 -5.50 4.26 22.40
CA ILE A 183 -4.18 3.73 22.74
C ILE A 183 -3.05 4.41 21.98
N THR A 184 -3.29 4.77 20.72
CA THR A 184 -2.28 5.48 19.92
C THR A 184 -2.15 6.94 20.38
N VAL A 185 -3.25 7.63 20.73
CA VAL A 185 -3.15 8.95 21.37
C VAL A 185 -2.35 8.86 22.67
N LEU A 186 -2.66 7.90 23.54
CA LEU A 186 -1.96 7.73 24.81
C LEU A 186 -0.45 7.50 24.62
N ALA A 187 -0.07 6.64 23.68
CA ALA A 187 1.34 6.37 23.38
C ALA A 187 2.07 7.59 22.80
N PHE A 188 1.37 8.42 22.00
CA PHE A 188 1.89 9.68 21.48
C PHE A 188 2.04 10.73 22.60
N SER A 189 1.09 10.81 23.53
CA SER A 189 1.16 11.66 24.71
C SER A 189 2.32 11.29 25.65
N LEU A 190 2.57 9.99 25.84
CA LEU A 190 3.72 9.50 26.61
C LEU A 190 5.06 9.85 25.93
N HIS A 191 5.12 9.76 24.60
CA HIS A 191 6.29 10.18 23.85
C HIS A 191 6.51 11.70 23.92
N ASP A 192 5.45 12.50 23.83
CA ASP A 192 5.57 13.95 23.90
C ASP A 192 6.05 14.40 25.29
N GLY A 193 5.56 13.78 26.37
CA GLY A 193 5.97 14.14 27.75
C GLY A 193 7.35 13.64 28.18
N ARG A 194 7.82 12.49 27.66
CA ARG A 194 9.14 11.90 28.04
C ARG A 194 10.24 12.09 27.00
N GLY A 195 9.86 12.25 25.73
CA GLY A 195 10.77 12.15 24.59
C GLY A 195 11.12 13.47 23.93
N LYS A 196 10.35 14.54 24.20
CA LYS A 196 10.52 15.87 23.62
C LYS A 196 10.69 16.94 24.69
N LYS A 197 11.29 18.06 24.29
CA LYS A 197 11.35 19.26 25.14
C LYS A 197 10.05 20.05 25.07
N ASN A 198 9.71 20.76 26.14
CA ASN A 198 8.48 21.54 26.23
C ASN A 198 8.39 22.64 25.15
N GLU A 199 9.50 23.19 24.66
CA GLU A 199 9.49 24.22 23.62
C GLU A 199 9.04 23.68 22.25
N GLU A 200 9.17 22.37 22.00
CA GLU A 200 8.81 21.72 20.74
C GLU A 200 7.31 21.36 20.66
N LEU A 201 6.58 21.47 21.77
CA LEU A 201 5.19 21.06 21.91
C LEU A 201 4.23 22.24 21.70
N ASN A 202 3.13 22.00 20.97
CA ASN A 202 2.04 22.96 20.92
C ASN A 202 1.23 22.98 22.23
N ASN A 203 0.44 24.03 22.47
CA ASN A 203 -0.28 24.22 23.74
C ASN A 203 -1.15 23.02 24.15
N VAL A 204 -1.74 22.32 23.18
CA VAL A 204 -2.57 21.14 23.49
C VAL A 204 -1.70 19.92 23.74
N GLN A 205 -0.60 19.73 23.02
CA GLN A 205 0.38 18.66 23.31
C GLN A 205 0.97 18.83 24.70
N LYS A 206 1.20 20.07 25.15
CA LYS A 206 1.64 20.35 26.52
C LYS A 206 0.61 19.90 27.56
N LYS A 207 -0.68 20.23 27.33
CA LYS A 207 -1.78 19.81 28.21
C LYS A 207 -1.90 18.29 28.31
N GLU A 208 -1.74 17.59 27.19
CA GLU A 208 -1.95 16.14 27.09
C GLU A 208 -0.66 15.31 27.29
N ALA A 209 0.48 15.94 27.56
CA ALA A 209 1.76 15.27 27.70
C ALA A 209 1.81 14.44 29.00
N LEU A 210 2.21 13.18 28.89
CA LEU A 210 2.33 12.28 30.04
C LEU A 210 3.80 12.07 30.41
N THR A 211 4.12 12.35 31.67
CA THR A 211 5.46 12.14 32.24
C THR A 211 5.65 10.73 32.78
N SER A 212 4.56 10.06 33.21
CA SER A 212 4.55 8.69 33.70
C SER A 212 3.60 7.79 32.90
N LEU A 213 3.89 6.47 32.89
CA LEU A 213 2.96 5.48 32.35
C LEU A 213 1.80 5.31 33.33
N PRO A 214 0.53 5.29 32.87
CA PRO A 214 -0.62 4.96 33.72
C PRO A 214 -0.47 3.62 34.45
N ASP A 215 -0.99 3.54 35.68
CA ASP A 215 -1.18 2.26 36.34
C ASP A 215 -2.20 1.39 35.59
N MET A 216 -2.12 0.07 35.78
CA MET A 216 -2.94 -0.88 35.02
C MET A 216 -4.45 -0.67 35.23
N GLN A 217 -4.88 -0.28 36.44
CA GLN A 217 -6.31 -0.12 36.74
C GLN A 217 -6.86 1.10 36.00
N SER A 218 -6.18 2.24 36.14
CA SER A 218 -6.50 3.48 35.42
C SER A 218 -6.45 3.29 33.90
N PHE A 219 -5.47 2.53 33.40
CA PHE A 219 -5.36 2.21 31.99
C PHE A 219 -6.54 1.36 31.48
N LEU A 220 -6.89 0.28 32.18
CA LEU A 220 -8.01 -0.60 31.79
C LEU A 220 -9.35 0.13 31.86
N SER A 221 -9.55 0.96 32.89
CA SER A 221 -10.72 1.84 32.99
C SER A 221 -10.81 2.81 31.82
N TYR A 222 -9.70 3.49 31.50
CA TYR A 222 -9.68 4.36 30.34
C TYR A 222 -9.98 3.60 29.06
N MET A 223 -9.55 2.35 28.87
CA MET A 223 -9.84 1.60 27.64
C MET A 223 -11.28 1.12 27.56
N PHE A 224 -11.79 0.48 28.62
CA PHE A 224 -13.03 -0.29 28.61
C PHE A 224 -14.20 0.33 29.36
N HIS A 225 -14.19 1.63 29.68
CA HIS A 225 -15.35 2.23 30.34
C HIS A 225 -16.63 2.18 29.48
N PHE A 226 -17.75 1.80 30.10
CA PHE A 226 -19.01 1.52 29.41
C PHE A 226 -19.57 2.67 28.57
N GLN A 227 -19.27 3.94 28.91
CA GLN A 227 -19.81 5.12 28.22
C GLN A 227 -19.38 5.20 26.74
N THR A 228 -18.27 4.56 26.36
CA THR A 228 -17.70 4.70 24.99
C THR A 228 -17.32 3.41 24.32
N VAL A 229 -17.27 2.31 25.05
CA VAL A 229 -16.57 1.10 24.60
C VAL A 229 -17.15 0.53 23.31
N LEU A 230 -18.44 0.76 23.04
CA LEU A 230 -19.15 0.25 21.87
C LEU A 230 -19.07 1.19 20.66
N THR A 231 -19.54 2.43 20.78
CA THR A 231 -19.77 3.33 19.62
C THR A 231 -18.90 4.59 19.59
N GLY A 232 -17.98 4.76 20.55
CA GLY A 232 -17.36 6.07 20.78
C GLY A 232 -18.33 7.06 21.46
N PRO A 233 -17.97 8.35 21.59
CA PRO A 233 -16.74 9.02 21.15
C PRO A 233 -15.48 8.74 21.96
N ALA A 234 -14.33 8.66 21.27
CA ALA A 234 -13.02 8.64 21.89
C ALA A 234 -12.72 9.96 22.64
N CYS A 235 -12.06 9.85 23.79
CA CYS A 235 -11.68 10.98 24.65
C CYS A 235 -10.19 10.94 25.02
N PHE A 236 -9.65 12.04 25.53
CA PHE A 236 -8.28 12.09 26.01
C PHE A 236 -8.15 11.46 27.40
N TYR A 237 -7.00 10.82 27.64
CA TYR A 237 -6.71 10.18 28.92
C TYR A 237 -6.65 11.18 30.08
N THR A 238 -6.05 12.36 29.87
CA THR A 238 -5.92 13.37 30.93
C THR A 238 -7.28 13.91 31.37
N ASP A 239 -8.15 14.24 30.41
CA ASP A 239 -9.53 14.68 30.68
C ASP A 239 -10.30 13.58 31.42
N TYR A 240 -10.20 12.32 30.99
CA TYR A 240 -10.86 11.19 31.64
C TYR A 240 -10.41 11.01 33.09
N MET A 241 -9.11 11.09 33.36
CA MET A 241 -8.60 10.99 34.74
C MET A 241 -8.97 12.21 35.57
N ALA A 242 -8.98 13.42 35.01
CA ALA A 242 -9.44 14.60 35.71
C ALA A 242 -10.92 14.48 36.14
N TRP A 243 -11.76 13.82 35.33
CA TRP A 243 -13.14 13.53 35.70
C TRP A 243 -13.24 12.45 36.78
N ILE A 244 -12.51 11.34 36.63
CA ILE A 244 -12.45 10.28 37.66
C ILE A 244 -11.92 10.82 38.98
N ASP A 245 -10.93 11.71 38.99
CA ASP A 245 -10.37 12.28 40.21
C ASP A 245 -11.23 13.43 40.77
N GLY A 246 -12.19 13.95 39.99
CA GLY A 246 -13.08 15.05 40.37
C GLY A 246 -12.44 16.43 40.26
N THR A 247 -11.32 16.56 39.56
CA THR A 247 -10.57 17.82 39.36
C THR A 247 -10.99 18.56 38.09
N ALA A 248 -11.75 17.92 37.19
CA ALA A 248 -12.22 18.52 35.94
C ALA A 248 -13.28 19.63 36.13
N ALA A 249 -13.93 19.69 37.29
CA ALA A 249 -15.08 20.55 37.56
C ALA A 249 -14.73 21.75 38.44
N ILE A 250 -14.45 22.89 37.82
CA ILE A 250 -14.26 24.18 38.50
C ILE A 250 -15.54 25.01 38.28
N GLY A 251 -16.16 25.46 39.37
CA GLY A 251 -17.34 26.33 39.33
C GLY A 251 -17.02 27.73 38.81
N LYS A 252 -18.05 28.57 38.60
CA LYS A 252 -17.89 29.96 38.13
C LYS A 252 -16.91 30.80 38.98
N ASP A 253 -16.74 30.42 40.24
CA ASP A 253 -15.98 31.17 41.25
C ASP A 253 -14.53 30.67 41.41
N GLY A 254 -14.06 29.78 40.54
CA GLY A 254 -12.71 29.19 40.62
C GLY A 254 -12.55 28.13 41.72
N LYS A 255 -13.57 27.91 42.55
CA LYS A 255 -13.63 26.84 43.56
C LYS A 255 -14.25 25.57 42.98
N ALA A 256 -13.87 24.42 43.51
CA ALA A 256 -14.46 23.12 43.17
C ALA A 256 -15.88 23.00 43.78
N SER A 257 -16.82 23.82 43.33
CA SER A 257 -18.21 23.82 43.80
C SER A 257 -19.17 23.54 42.65
N THR A 258 -19.89 22.42 42.80
CA THR A 258 -21.13 22.00 42.11
C THR A 258 -21.19 22.25 40.60
N ILE A 259 -20.85 21.21 39.83
CA ILE A 259 -21.15 21.11 38.39
C ILE A 259 -22.63 21.46 38.17
N GLU A 260 -22.92 22.31 37.20
CA GLU A 260 -24.28 22.65 36.82
C GLU A 260 -25.04 21.38 36.38
N LYS A 261 -26.32 21.24 36.71
CA LYS A 261 -27.05 20.00 36.43
C LYS A 261 -27.10 19.75 34.90
N PRO A 262 -26.72 18.55 34.40
CA PRO A 262 -26.60 18.29 32.96
C PRO A 262 -27.95 18.18 32.23
N TRP A 263 -29.08 18.32 32.92
CA TRP A 263 -30.40 17.93 32.40
C TRP A 263 -30.83 18.64 31.13
N ARG A 264 -30.58 19.95 31.02
CA ARG A 264 -30.93 20.69 29.81
C ARG A 264 -30.18 20.13 28.59
N ALA A 265 -28.89 19.87 28.72
CA ALA A 265 -28.07 19.34 27.64
C ALA A 265 -28.45 17.89 27.31
N VAL A 266 -28.68 17.05 28.33
CA VAL A 266 -29.06 15.64 28.17
C VAL A 266 -30.43 15.51 27.50
N LEU A 267 -31.47 16.21 27.99
CA LEU A 267 -32.81 16.16 27.40
C LEU A 267 -32.82 16.63 25.94
N THR A 268 -32.07 17.69 25.62
CA THR A 268 -31.94 18.18 24.23
C THR A 268 -31.35 17.10 23.32
N LYS A 269 -30.29 16.42 23.76
CA LYS A 269 -29.62 15.37 23.00
C LYS A 269 -30.47 14.10 22.89
N LEU A 270 -31.17 13.71 23.95
CA LEU A 270 -32.10 12.58 23.93
C LEU A 270 -33.25 12.82 22.96
N LEU A 271 -33.86 14.02 22.96
CA LEU A 271 -34.92 14.38 22.02
C LEU A 271 -34.41 14.32 20.57
N GLN A 272 -33.22 14.84 20.29
CA GLN A 272 -32.58 14.71 18.97
C GLN A 272 -32.34 13.25 18.59
N ALA A 273 -31.84 12.41 19.50
CA ALA A 273 -31.62 11.00 19.25
C ALA A 273 -32.93 10.26 18.93
N VAL A 274 -34.02 10.54 19.66
CA VAL A 274 -35.35 9.99 19.37
C VAL A 274 -35.82 10.39 17.97
N VAL A 275 -35.69 11.67 17.59
CA VAL A 275 -36.05 12.12 16.23
C VAL A 275 -35.25 11.37 15.16
N PHE A 276 -33.93 11.22 15.33
CA PHE A 276 -33.11 10.48 14.36
C PHE A 276 -33.45 8.98 14.31
N MET A 277 -33.78 8.38 15.46
CA MET A 277 -34.23 6.99 15.51
C MET A 277 -35.55 6.80 14.75
N LEU A 278 -36.54 7.66 14.99
CA LEU A 278 -37.83 7.59 14.29
C LEU A 278 -37.64 7.78 12.78
N LEU A 279 -36.80 8.73 12.36
CA LEU A 279 -36.46 8.91 10.94
C LEU A 279 -35.83 7.65 10.33
N TYR A 280 -34.97 6.95 11.06
CA TYR A 280 -34.36 5.71 10.59
C TYR A 280 -35.36 4.55 10.53
N VAL A 281 -36.20 4.38 11.55
CA VAL A 281 -37.20 3.29 11.60
C VAL A 281 -38.24 3.45 10.49
N PHE A 282 -38.76 4.66 10.27
CA PHE A 282 -39.82 4.87 9.28
C PHE A 282 -39.31 4.96 7.83
N TYR A 283 -38.10 5.51 7.61
CA TYR A 283 -37.61 5.83 6.27
C TYR A 283 -36.27 5.19 5.89
N GLY A 284 -35.59 4.51 6.82
CA GLY A 284 -34.25 3.95 6.59
C GLY A 284 -34.21 2.93 5.45
N ASN A 285 -35.23 2.06 5.36
CA ASN A 285 -35.34 1.05 4.31
C ASN A 285 -35.78 1.62 2.96
N SER A 286 -36.36 2.83 2.92
CA SER A 286 -36.83 3.48 1.69
C SER A 286 -35.70 4.13 0.88
N PHE A 287 -34.56 4.43 1.51
CA PHE A 287 -33.47 5.21 0.93
C PHE A 287 -32.12 4.48 0.99
N THR A 288 -32.06 3.30 0.38
CA THR A 288 -30.82 2.53 0.24
C THR A 288 -29.90 3.11 -0.86
N PRO A 289 -28.57 2.99 -0.73
CA PRO A 289 -27.62 3.57 -1.68
C PRO A 289 -27.68 2.96 -3.09
N ASP A 290 -28.12 1.71 -3.20
CA ASP A 290 -28.23 0.95 -4.46
C ASP A 290 -29.29 1.55 -5.41
N ILE A 291 -30.30 2.22 -4.86
CA ILE A 291 -31.37 2.88 -5.62
C ILE A 291 -30.80 3.90 -6.63
N ILE A 292 -29.69 4.55 -6.31
CA ILE A 292 -29.10 5.61 -7.15
C ILE A 292 -28.58 5.09 -8.49
N ILE A 293 -28.13 3.84 -8.53
CA ILE A 293 -27.60 3.19 -9.73
C ILE A 293 -28.61 2.29 -10.42
N ASP A 294 -29.78 2.08 -9.81
CA ASP A 294 -30.85 1.31 -10.43
C ASP A 294 -31.37 2.02 -11.70
N LYS A 295 -31.74 1.23 -12.71
CA LYS A 295 -32.11 1.69 -14.06
C LYS A 295 -33.22 2.73 -14.00
N LYS A 296 -34.21 2.53 -13.10
CA LYS A 296 -35.35 3.44 -12.91
C LYS A 296 -34.89 4.86 -12.55
N TYR A 297 -33.99 5.00 -11.59
CA TYR A 297 -33.51 6.29 -11.11
C TYR A 297 -32.49 6.90 -12.07
N MET A 298 -31.65 6.07 -12.68
CA MET A 298 -30.68 6.51 -13.69
C MET A 298 -31.33 7.14 -14.94
N ASN A 299 -32.59 6.83 -15.21
CA ASN A 299 -33.37 7.43 -16.30
C ASN A 299 -34.06 8.76 -15.91
N MET A 300 -34.02 9.18 -14.65
CA MET A 300 -34.58 10.46 -14.21
C MET A 300 -33.80 11.64 -14.81
N ASN A 301 -34.46 12.80 -14.89
CA ASN A 301 -33.80 14.04 -15.28
C ASN A 301 -32.66 14.37 -14.28
N TRP A 302 -31.60 15.00 -14.77
CA TRP A 302 -30.37 15.25 -14.02
C TRP A 302 -30.59 15.95 -12.68
N ILE A 303 -31.46 16.96 -12.63
CA ILE A 303 -31.78 17.70 -11.40
C ILE A 303 -32.55 16.82 -10.41
N GLN A 304 -33.54 16.05 -10.88
CA GLN A 304 -34.31 15.13 -10.05
C GLN A 304 -33.42 14.03 -9.47
N TRP A 305 -32.53 13.46 -10.30
CA TRP A 305 -31.57 12.47 -9.86
C TRP A 305 -30.59 13.03 -8.82
N LEU A 306 -30.10 14.26 -9.01
CA LEU A 306 -29.20 14.91 -8.05
C LEU A 306 -29.89 15.17 -6.70
N PHE A 307 -31.17 15.54 -6.73
CA PHE A 307 -31.98 15.70 -5.52
C PHE A 307 -32.20 14.36 -4.80
N MET A 308 -32.51 13.29 -5.55
CA MET A 308 -32.60 11.94 -4.99
C MET A 308 -31.28 11.46 -4.39
N LEU A 309 -30.15 11.71 -5.05
CA LEU A 309 -28.81 11.43 -4.52
C LEU A 309 -28.59 12.12 -3.18
N TYR A 310 -28.93 13.41 -3.08
CA TYR A 310 -28.78 14.15 -1.83
C TYR A 310 -29.62 13.54 -0.70
N ILE A 311 -30.90 13.23 -0.97
CA ILE A 311 -31.81 12.61 0.01
C ILE A 311 -31.25 11.27 0.47
N VAL A 312 -30.93 10.37 -0.46
CA VAL A 312 -30.40 9.03 -0.12
C VAL A 312 -29.14 9.16 0.73
N MET A 313 -28.19 10.00 0.32
CA MET A 313 -26.94 10.19 1.08
C MET A 313 -27.16 10.87 2.43
N ALA A 314 -28.21 11.71 2.59
CA ALA A 314 -28.58 12.29 3.88
C ALA A 314 -29.13 11.23 4.83
N PHE A 315 -29.99 10.34 4.36
CA PHE A 315 -30.52 9.23 5.18
C PHE A 315 -29.42 8.25 5.62
N GLN A 316 -28.38 8.04 4.82
CA GLN A 316 -27.22 7.24 5.22
C GLN A 316 -26.43 7.83 6.41
N ARG A 317 -26.58 9.13 6.70
CA ARG A 317 -25.95 9.77 7.88
C ARG A 317 -26.77 9.64 9.16
N VAL A 318 -28.09 9.43 9.06
CA VAL A 318 -29.01 9.42 10.20
C VAL A 318 -28.67 8.37 11.26
N PRO A 319 -28.27 7.12 10.92
CA PRO A 319 -27.85 6.13 11.93
C PRO A 319 -26.66 6.62 12.78
N TYR A 320 -25.70 7.31 12.16
CA TYR A 320 -24.56 7.90 12.87
C TYR A 320 -24.98 9.08 13.75
N TYR A 321 -25.91 9.92 13.27
CA TYR A 321 -26.49 10.98 14.09
C TYR A 321 -27.19 10.45 15.32
N PHE A 322 -27.95 9.37 15.19
CA PHE A 322 -28.58 8.70 16.32
C PHE A 322 -27.53 8.18 17.33
N ALA A 323 -26.65 7.27 16.89
CA ALA A 323 -25.71 6.58 17.78
C ALA A 323 -24.75 7.54 18.49
N TRP A 324 -24.21 8.54 17.79
CA TRP A 324 -23.29 9.50 18.40
C TRP A 324 -23.99 10.54 19.27
N THR A 325 -25.21 10.98 18.93
CA THR A 325 -25.96 11.91 19.79
C THR A 325 -26.42 11.24 21.08
N LEU A 326 -26.78 9.95 21.02
CA LEU A 326 -27.10 9.17 22.20
C LEU A 326 -25.86 8.96 23.09
N ALA A 327 -24.70 8.65 22.52
CA ALA A 327 -23.45 8.56 23.25
C ALA A 327 -23.05 9.89 23.93
N ASP A 328 -23.21 11.02 23.22
CA ASP A 328 -23.04 12.35 23.80
C ASP A 328 -23.95 12.56 25.03
N ALA A 329 -25.22 12.11 24.95
CA ALA A 329 -26.16 12.22 26.07
C ALA A 329 -25.72 11.39 27.28
N ILE A 330 -25.25 10.15 27.07
CA ILE A 330 -24.73 9.26 28.11
C ILE A 330 -23.52 9.90 28.81
N TYR A 331 -22.60 10.48 28.04
CA TYR A 331 -21.43 11.16 28.59
C TYR A 331 -21.80 12.41 29.40
N ASN A 332 -22.71 13.25 28.88
CA ASN A 332 -23.20 14.42 29.59
C ASN A 332 -23.91 14.02 30.89
N LEU A 333 -24.71 12.94 30.85
CA LEU A 333 -25.41 12.40 32.01
C LEU A 333 -24.43 11.90 33.09
N SER A 334 -23.31 11.29 32.70
CA SER A 334 -22.26 10.86 33.64
C SER A 334 -21.44 12.01 34.25
N GLY A 335 -21.65 13.25 33.78
CA GLY A 335 -20.90 14.44 34.20
C GLY A 335 -19.56 14.67 33.47
N PHE A 336 -19.16 13.76 32.57
CA PHE A 336 -17.88 13.87 31.85
C PHE A 336 -17.88 14.93 30.74
N GLY A 337 -19.02 15.19 30.11
CA GLY A 337 -19.07 16.04 28.92
C GLY A 337 -18.93 17.55 29.15
N PHE A 338 -18.68 17.98 30.38
CA PHE A 338 -18.54 19.40 30.75
C PHE A 338 -17.15 19.94 30.39
N ARG A 339 -17.09 21.03 29.60
CA ARG A 339 -15.84 21.71 29.22
C ARG A 339 -15.52 22.92 30.09
N GLY A 340 -16.52 23.54 30.72
CA GLY A 340 -16.41 24.80 31.43
C GLY A 340 -17.48 25.80 31.00
N TYR A 341 -17.23 27.09 31.22
CA TYR A 341 -18.16 28.17 30.84
C TYR A 341 -17.66 28.93 29.61
N ASN A 342 -18.58 29.38 28.76
CA ASN A 342 -18.26 30.25 27.64
C ASN A 342 -17.92 31.68 28.11
N SER A 343 -17.50 32.56 27.19
CA SER A 343 -17.20 33.97 27.49
C SER A 343 -18.39 34.78 28.04
N VAL A 344 -19.61 34.23 27.94
CA VAL A 344 -20.87 34.81 28.40
C VAL A 344 -21.32 34.19 29.74
N GLY A 345 -20.59 33.19 30.26
CA GLY A 345 -20.88 32.53 31.52
C GLY A 345 -21.90 31.38 31.44
N GLU A 346 -22.20 30.85 30.26
CA GLU A 346 -23.08 29.68 30.07
C GLU A 346 -22.28 28.36 30.07
N PRO A 347 -22.82 27.27 30.64
CA PRO A 347 -22.14 25.97 30.69
C PRO A 347 -22.00 25.33 29.31
N GLN A 348 -20.80 24.84 28.99
CA GLN A 348 -20.50 24.13 27.75
C GLN A 348 -20.45 22.62 27.97
N TRP A 349 -21.41 21.91 27.38
CA TRP A 349 -21.55 20.44 27.42
C TRP A 349 -21.15 19.79 26.08
N ASP A 350 -20.00 20.18 25.54
CA ASP A 350 -19.50 19.73 24.24
C ASP A 350 -18.06 19.17 24.30
N LEU A 351 -17.56 18.78 25.48
CA LEU A 351 -16.20 18.26 25.65
C LEU A 351 -15.92 17.07 24.72
N VAL A 352 -16.86 16.12 24.68
CA VAL A 352 -16.76 14.87 23.91
C VAL A 352 -17.73 14.78 22.74
N SER A 353 -18.28 15.91 22.27
CA SER A 353 -19.28 15.89 21.19
C SER A 353 -18.72 15.37 19.86
N ASN A 354 -19.16 14.20 19.42
CA ASN A 354 -18.63 13.59 18.19
C ASN A 354 -19.23 14.13 16.90
N VAL A 355 -20.44 14.70 16.96
CA VAL A 355 -21.14 15.21 15.78
C VAL A 355 -21.98 16.43 16.11
N LYS A 356 -22.06 17.37 15.14
CA LYS A 356 -22.94 18.55 15.20
C LYS A 356 -23.86 18.52 13.97
N PRO A 357 -24.99 17.76 14.00
CA PRO A 357 -25.80 17.46 12.81
C PRO A 357 -26.22 18.72 12.03
N TRP A 358 -26.72 19.75 12.74
CA TRP A 358 -27.11 21.00 12.10
C TRP A 358 -25.98 21.68 11.34
N LYS A 359 -24.76 21.68 11.89
CA LYS A 359 -23.58 22.27 11.24
C LYS A 359 -23.12 21.42 10.05
N VAL A 360 -23.23 20.09 10.13
CA VAL A 360 -22.93 19.20 8.99
C VAL A 360 -23.88 19.50 7.83
N GLU A 361 -25.17 19.67 8.11
CA GLU A 361 -26.19 19.89 7.09
C GLU A 361 -26.25 21.35 6.59
N THR A 362 -25.77 22.34 7.34
CA THR A 362 -25.73 23.76 6.92
C THR A 362 -24.34 24.29 6.49
N ALA A 363 -23.28 23.50 6.60
CA ALA A 363 -21.92 23.93 6.24
C ALA A 363 -21.80 24.47 4.80
N LEU A 364 -21.12 25.61 4.67
CA LEU A 364 -20.89 26.30 3.39
C LEU A 364 -19.62 25.83 2.67
N ASN A 365 -18.80 25.00 3.31
CA ASN A 365 -17.58 24.47 2.73
C ASN A 365 -17.24 23.08 3.27
N PHE A 366 -16.55 22.29 2.43
CA PHE A 366 -16.23 20.90 2.75
C PHE A 366 -15.41 20.72 4.04
N LYS A 367 -14.52 21.67 4.37
CA LYS A 367 -13.73 21.61 5.60
C LYS A 367 -14.61 21.76 6.85
N GLU A 368 -15.57 22.69 6.81
CA GLU A 368 -16.49 22.93 7.91
C GLU A 368 -17.40 21.73 8.18
N THR A 369 -17.84 21.04 7.12
CA THR A 369 -18.55 19.76 7.24
C THR A 369 -17.72 18.74 8.02
N LEU A 370 -16.44 18.58 7.67
CA LEU A 370 -15.54 17.62 8.31
C LEU A 370 -15.19 18.00 9.76
N GLU A 371 -15.13 19.28 10.09
CA GLU A 371 -14.94 19.74 11.48
C GLU A 371 -16.15 19.49 12.38
N ALA A 372 -17.32 19.20 11.79
CA ALA A 372 -18.57 18.91 12.49
C ALA A 372 -18.97 17.42 12.47
N TRP A 373 -18.22 16.59 11.74
CA TRP A 373 -18.46 15.16 11.55
C TRP A 373 -17.33 14.33 12.15
N ASN A 374 -17.67 13.38 13.02
CA ASN A 374 -16.71 12.49 13.68
C ASN A 374 -15.53 13.24 14.30
N CYS A 375 -15.85 14.26 15.11
CA CYS A 375 -14.93 15.25 15.66
C CYS A 375 -13.77 14.61 16.43
N CYS A 376 -14.04 13.58 17.23
CA CYS A 376 -13.02 12.93 18.05
C CYS A 376 -11.99 12.18 17.18
N THR A 377 -12.44 11.53 16.10
CA THR A 377 -11.56 10.90 15.10
C THR A 377 -10.71 11.96 14.41
N MET A 378 -11.26 13.14 14.08
CA MET A 378 -10.48 14.24 13.51
C MET A 378 -9.41 14.75 14.47
N TYR A 379 -9.69 14.83 15.78
CA TYR A 379 -8.68 15.16 16.78
C TYR A 379 -7.57 14.11 16.85
N TRP A 380 -7.92 12.83 16.86
CA TRP A 380 -6.95 11.74 16.78
C TRP A 380 -6.06 11.86 15.54
N LEU A 381 -6.66 11.92 14.35
CA LEU A 381 -5.96 12.06 13.07
C LEU A 381 -5.04 13.28 13.04
N ARG A 382 -5.48 14.40 13.63
CA ARG A 382 -4.64 15.59 13.73
C ARG A 382 -3.40 15.35 14.59
N ARG A 383 -3.54 14.65 15.72
CA ARG A 383 -2.46 14.39 16.69
C ARG A 383 -1.45 13.36 16.21
N VAL A 384 -1.93 12.26 15.64
CA VAL A 384 -1.06 11.14 15.26
C VAL A 384 -0.48 11.29 13.86
N ALA A 385 -1.20 11.97 12.95
CA ALA A 385 -0.78 12.15 11.56
C ALA A 385 -0.52 13.61 11.17
N TYR A 386 -1.54 14.48 11.19
CA TYR A 386 -1.44 15.81 10.55
C TYR A 386 -0.31 16.68 11.13
N ASP A 387 -0.26 16.85 12.45
CA ASP A 387 0.73 17.69 13.13
C ASP A 387 2.15 17.08 13.04
N ARG A 388 2.25 15.77 12.78
CA ARG A 388 3.49 14.99 12.76
C ARG A 388 4.05 14.76 11.36
N ALA A 389 3.23 14.91 10.31
CA ALA A 389 3.63 14.71 8.93
C ALA A 389 4.37 15.94 8.34
N PRO A 390 5.26 15.74 7.34
CA PRO A 390 5.93 16.83 6.64
C PRO A 390 4.93 17.79 5.98
N LYS A 391 5.18 19.11 6.00
CA LYS A 391 4.23 20.18 5.60
C LYS A 391 3.53 19.93 4.26
N GLY A 392 4.24 19.42 3.25
CA GLY A 392 3.69 19.15 1.91
C GLY A 392 2.73 17.96 1.81
N TYR A 393 2.79 17.01 2.75
CA TYR A 393 2.05 15.75 2.68
C TYR A 393 0.99 15.59 3.78
N ARG A 394 0.87 16.57 4.70
CA ARG A 394 -0.02 16.47 5.87
C ARG A 394 -1.45 16.05 5.55
N THR A 395 -2.09 16.73 4.59
CA THR A 395 -3.47 16.41 4.19
C THR A 395 -3.55 14.98 3.66
N LEU A 396 -2.75 14.64 2.65
CA LEU A 396 -2.79 13.32 2.01
C LEU A 396 -2.51 12.19 3.02
N SER A 397 -1.49 12.32 3.86
CA SER A 397 -1.16 11.32 4.89
C SER A 397 -2.29 11.13 5.89
N THR A 398 -3.01 12.20 6.24
CA THR A 398 -4.13 12.14 7.18
C THR A 398 -5.33 11.37 6.59
N TYR A 399 -5.70 11.68 5.35
CA TYR A 399 -6.78 10.97 4.64
C TYR A 399 -6.41 9.51 4.34
N LEU A 400 -5.16 9.24 3.98
CA LEU A 400 -4.70 7.87 3.75
C LEU A 400 -4.72 7.04 5.04
N LEU A 401 -4.28 7.62 6.16
CA LEU A 401 -4.39 6.96 7.46
C LEU A 401 -5.86 6.66 7.80
N SER A 402 -6.75 7.62 7.55
CA SER A 402 -8.18 7.42 7.73
C SER A 402 -8.72 6.27 6.87
N ALA A 403 -8.32 6.17 5.59
CA ALA A 403 -8.74 5.07 4.72
C ALA A 403 -8.31 3.70 5.26
N ILE A 404 -7.02 3.58 5.63
CA ILE A 404 -6.45 2.35 6.18
C ILE A 404 -7.14 1.96 7.51
N TRP A 405 -7.49 2.95 8.33
CA TRP A 405 -8.21 2.72 9.59
C TRP A 405 -9.65 2.20 9.39
N HIS A 406 -10.30 2.46 8.25
CA HIS A 406 -11.63 1.91 7.95
C HIS A 406 -11.58 0.50 7.33
N GLY A 407 -10.50 0.16 6.60
CA GLY A 407 -10.27 -1.20 6.11
C GLY A 407 -9.77 -1.30 4.66
N PHE A 408 -10.05 -2.44 4.02
CA PHE A 408 -9.53 -2.80 2.68
C PHE A 408 -10.50 -2.53 1.52
N PHE A 409 -11.76 -2.22 1.80
CA PHE A 409 -12.73 -1.92 0.74
C PHE A 409 -12.28 -0.71 -0.07
N LEU A 410 -12.26 -0.86 -1.39
CA LEU A 410 -11.71 0.15 -2.30
C LEU A 410 -12.53 1.46 -2.25
N GLY A 411 -13.82 1.37 -1.94
CA GLY A 411 -14.69 2.53 -1.72
C GLY A 411 -14.14 3.51 -0.67
N TYR A 412 -13.53 3.02 0.41
CA TYR A 412 -12.90 3.89 1.42
C TYR A 412 -11.77 4.71 0.82
N TYR A 413 -10.84 4.08 0.10
CA TYR A 413 -9.70 4.76 -0.51
C TYR A 413 -10.15 5.81 -1.52
N VAL A 414 -11.14 5.48 -2.37
CA VAL A 414 -11.71 6.42 -3.33
C VAL A 414 -12.31 7.63 -2.61
N THR A 415 -13.10 7.42 -1.56
CA THR A 415 -13.71 8.51 -0.78
C THR A 415 -12.68 9.39 -0.11
N PHE A 416 -11.72 8.83 0.62
CA PHE A 416 -10.75 9.63 1.37
C PHE A 416 -9.75 10.35 0.45
N LEU A 417 -9.30 9.72 -0.64
CA LEU A 417 -8.43 10.39 -1.61
C LEU A 417 -9.17 11.52 -2.34
N THR A 418 -10.44 11.29 -2.71
CA THR A 418 -11.31 12.35 -3.28
C THR A 418 -11.54 13.48 -2.28
N GLY A 419 -11.79 13.16 -1.01
CA GLY A 419 -11.92 14.14 0.07
C GLY A 419 -10.65 14.96 0.31
N ALA A 420 -9.47 14.35 0.20
CA ALA A 420 -8.19 15.04 0.28
C ALA A 420 -8.04 16.07 -0.86
N LEU A 421 -8.37 15.65 -2.08
CA LEU A 421 -8.37 16.52 -3.26
C LEU A 421 -9.34 17.69 -3.09
N PHE A 422 -10.60 17.41 -2.74
CA PHE A 422 -11.60 18.45 -2.52
C PHE A 422 -11.24 19.43 -1.41
N THR A 423 -10.58 18.97 -0.34
CA THR A 423 -10.11 19.85 0.73
C THR A 423 -9.04 20.83 0.25
N VAL A 424 -8.09 20.38 -0.58
CA VAL A 424 -7.06 21.24 -1.15
C VAL A 424 -7.68 22.21 -2.16
N SER A 425 -8.53 21.70 -3.05
CA SER A 425 -9.29 22.45 -4.06
C SER A 425 -10.14 23.56 -3.44
N ALA A 426 -10.96 23.23 -2.44
CA ALA A 426 -11.82 24.19 -1.75
C ALA A 426 -11.02 25.31 -1.07
N ARG A 427 -9.85 24.98 -0.50
CA ARG A 427 -8.97 25.98 0.12
C ARG A 427 -8.42 26.98 -0.90
N THR A 428 -7.98 26.48 -2.06
CA THR A 428 -7.48 27.33 -3.15
C THR A 428 -8.58 28.23 -3.71
N ILE A 429 -9.74 27.65 -4.03
CA ILE A 429 -10.91 28.41 -4.52
C ILE A 429 -11.30 29.51 -3.54
N ARG A 430 -11.41 29.18 -2.25
CA ARG A 430 -11.79 30.16 -1.22
C ARG A 430 -10.77 31.29 -1.13
N ARG A 431 -9.48 31.00 -1.24
CA ARG A 431 -8.42 32.04 -1.22
C ARG A 431 -8.50 32.95 -2.46
N CYS A 432 -8.78 32.39 -3.64
CA CYS A 432 -8.73 33.14 -4.89
C CYS A 432 -10.05 33.87 -5.23
N LEU A 433 -11.21 33.31 -4.88
CA LEU A 433 -12.51 33.83 -5.29
C LEU A 433 -13.26 34.58 -4.19
N ARG A 434 -13.14 34.17 -2.90
CA ARG A 434 -14.02 34.68 -1.83
C ARG A 434 -14.00 36.20 -1.74
N TRP A 435 -12.81 36.82 -1.77
CA TRP A 435 -12.65 38.26 -1.62
C TRP A 435 -13.40 39.07 -2.70
N ARG A 436 -13.57 38.51 -3.91
CA ARG A 436 -14.31 39.16 -5.00
C ARG A 436 -15.81 39.30 -4.74
N PHE A 437 -16.36 38.46 -3.88
CA PHE A 437 -17.79 38.45 -3.51
C PHE A 437 -18.07 39.14 -2.17
N GLN A 438 -17.05 39.72 -1.51
CA GLN A 438 -17.22 40.40 -0.22
C GLN A 438 -17.58 41.89 -0.32
N GLY A 439 -17.58 42.48 -1.52
CA GLY A 439 -17.86 43.91 -1.71
C GLY A 439 -19.34 44.32 -1.56
N ASN A 440 -20.29 43.39 -1.66
CA ASN A 440 -21.74 43.67 -1.55
C ASN A 440 -22.42 42.53 -0.78
N GLU A 441 -23.40 42.87 0.07
CA GLU A 441 -24.20 41.89 0.81
C GLU A 441 -24.95 40.91 -0.11
N PHE A 442 -25.50 41.38 -1.23
CA PHE A 442 -26.17 40.51 -2.21
C PHE A 442 -25.19 39.48 -2.79
N LEU A 443 -24.00 39.92 -3.22
CA LEU A 443 -22.96 39.03 -3.75
C LEU A 443 -22.44 38.05 -2.71
N ARG A 444 -22.36 38.46 -1.44
CA ARG A 444 -22.00 37.59 -0.32
C ARG A 444 -23.05 36.49 -0.13
N ARG A 445 -24.34 36.84 -0.04
CA ARG A 445 -25.43 35.87 0.12
C ARG A 445 -25.52 34.92 -1.08
N PHE A 446 -25.32 35.43 -2.30
CA PHE A 446 -25.25 34.60 -3.51
C PHE A 446 -24.07 33.61 -3.47
N TYR A 447 -22.88 34.08 -3.07
CA TYR A 447 -21.71 33.22 -2.90
C TYR A 447 -21.95 32.14 -1.83
N ASP A 448 -22.58 32.49 -0.71
CA ASP A 448 -22.90 31.54 0.36
C ASP A 448 -23.91 30.48 -0.13
N LEU A 449 -24.96 30.87 -0.87
CA LEU A 449 -25.91 29.92 -1.47
C LEU A 449 -25.23 28.98 -2.48
N LEU A 450 -24.39 29.54 -3.37
CA LEU A 450 -23.65 28.75 -4.36
C LEU A 450 -22.69 27.77 -3.70
N THR A 451 -21.92 28.21 -2.72
CA THR A 451 -20.96 27.37 -2.00
C THR A 451 -21.64 26.32 -1.13
N PHE A 452 -22.82 26.61 -0.58
CA PHE A 452 -23.69 25.63 0.07
C PHE A 452 -24.06 24.50 -0.90
N ILE A 453 -24.67 24.81 -2.05
CA ILE A 453 -25.10 23.82 -3.04
C ILE A 453 -23.90 22.97 -3.51
N VAL A 454 -22.80 23.62 -3.89
CA VAL A 454 -21.58 22.94 -4.35
C VAL A 454 -21.02 22.03 -3.26
N THR A 455 -21.01 22.46 -2.00
CA THR A 455 -20.52 21.65 -0.87
C THR A 455 -21.35 20.40 -0.67
N LYS A 456 -22.69 20.48 -0.76
CA LYS A 456 -23.57 19.30 -0.59
C LYS A 456 -23.40 18.28 -1.71
N ILE A 457 -23.32 18.74 -2.96
CA ILE A 457 -23.06 17.87 -4.11
C ILE A 457 -21.68 17.21 -3.97
N THR A 458 -20.67 17.99 -3.62
CA THR A 458 -19.29 17.52 -3.42
C THR A 458 -19.21 16.48 -2.30
N LEU A 459 -19.94 16.68 -1.21
CA LEU A 459 -20.04 15.73 -0.12
C LEU A 459 -20.63 14.40 -0.61
N CYS A 460 -21.79 14.44 -1.28
CA CYS A 460 -22.44 13.23 -1.80
C CYS A 460 -21.56 12.48 -2.80
N TYR A 461 -20.91 13.22 -3.72
CA TYR A 461 -19.97 12.66 -4.69
C TYR A 461 -18.77 11.96 -4.02
N ALA A 462 -18.23 12.57 -2.97
CA ALA A 462 -17.09 12.02 -2.25
C ALA A 462 -17.48 10.80 -1.42
N THR A 463 -18.65 10.80 -0.78
CA THR A 463 -19.04 9.76 0.19
C THR A 463 -19.83 8.59 -0.42
N TYR A 464 -20.36 8.69 -1.63
CA TYR A 464 -21.08 7.57 -2.26
C TYR A 464 -20.26 6.26 -2.32
N PRO A 465 -18.97 6.27 -2.75
CA PRO A 465 -18.14 5.07 -2.73
C PRO A 465 -17.93 4.47 -1.34
N PHE A 466 -17.90 5.30 -0.30
CA PHE A 466 -17.73 4.86 1.09
C PHE A 466 -18.91 4.00 1.55
N VAL A 467 -20.13 4.33 1.10
CA VAL A 467 -21.33 3.60 1.49
C VAL A 467 -21.48 2.31 0.68
N ILE A 468 -21.22 2.37 -0.63
CA ILE A 468 -21.37 1.20 -1.52
C ILE A 468 -20.22 0.20 -1.40
N LEU A 469 -19.07 0.61 -0.86
CA LEU A 469 -17.82 -0.16 -0.63
C LEU A 469 -17.11 -0.71 -1.88
N HIS A 470 -17.86 -1.08 -2.93
CA HIS A 470 -17.40 -1.71 -4.15
C HIS A 470 -17.09 -0.71 -5.27
N LEU A 471 -16.07 -1.03 -6.07
CA LEU A 471 -15.62 -0.14 -7.15
C LEU A 471 -16.59 -0.09 -8.34
N GLY A 472 -17.17 -1.22 -8.75
CA GLY A 472 -18.05 -1.30 -9.93
C GLY A 472 -19.24 -0.33 -9.86
N PRO A 473 -20.11 -0.46 -8.85
CA PRO A 473 -21.18 0.50 -8.57
C PRO A 473 -20.72 1.96 -8.49
N GLY A 474 -19.59 2.22 -7.83
CA GLY A 474 -19.01 3.55 -7.70
C GLY A 474 -18.56 4.15 -9.05
N LEU A 475 -17.96 3.33 -9.93
CA LEU A 475 -17.57 3.76 -11.29
C LEU A 475 -18.79 4.03 -12.17
N TYR A 476 -19.86 3.23 -12.04
CA TYR A 476 -21.10 3.46 -12.76
C TYR A 476 -21.76 4.80 -12.37
N PHE A 477 -21.81 5.08 -11.05
CA PHE A 477 -22.18 6.40 -10.52
C PHE A 477 -21.28 7.51 -11.11
N TYR A 478 -19.95 7.32 -11.09
CA TYR A 478 -19.02 8.33 -11.61
C TYR A 478 -19.16 8.59 -13.11
N ARG A 479 -19.51 7.57 -13.90
CA ARG A 479 -19.82 7.72 -15.32
C ARG A 479 -21.06 8.61 -15.53
N LYS A 480 -22.14 8.39 -14.78
CA LYS A 480 -23.37 9.20 -14.87
C LYS A 480 -23.11 10.66 -14.57
N VAL A 481 -22.26 10.93 -13.57
CA VAL A 481 -21.85 12.29 -13.22
C VAL A 481 -20.66 12.81 -14.03
N GLY A 482 -20.27 12.09 -15.09
CA GLY A 482 -19.22 12.47 -16.02
C GLY A 482 -17.88 12.75 -15.35
N PHE A 483 -17.53 12.05 -14.26
CA PHE A 483 -16.30 12.26 -13.49
C PHE A 483 -16.08 13.74 -13.09
N LEU A 484 -17.15 14.46 -12.73
CA LEU A 484 -17.14 15.90 -12.40
C LEU A 484 -16.02 16.32 -11.43
N GLY A 485 -15.68 15.46 -10.46
CA GLY A 485 -14.59 15.71 -9.51
C GLY A 485 -13.21 15.87 -10.17
N VAL A 486 -12.92 15.09 -11.22
CA VAL A 486 -11.68 15.18 -12.01
C VAL A 486 -11.69 16.46 -12.87
N LYS A 487 -12.84 16.83 -13.42
CA LYS A 487 -13.01 18.05 -14.23
C LYS A 487 -12.79 19.32 -13.41
N ILE A 488 -13.32 19.36 -12.18
CA ILE A 488 -13.10 20.46 -11.23
C ILE A 488 -11.61 20.61 -10.88
N GLN A 489 -10.88 19.49 -10.74
CA GLN A 489 -9.43 19.54 -10.50
C GLN A 489 -8.65 20.12 -11.68
N GLY A 490 -9.02 19.73 -12.91
CA GLY A 490 -8.47 20.33 -14.14
C GLY A 490 -8.66 21.84 -14.14
N PHE A 491 -9.90 22.30 -13.88
CA PHE A 491 -10.26 23.71 -13.81
C PHE A 491 -9.47 24.50 -12.74
N ILE A 492 -9.26 23.94 -11.56
CA ILE A 492 -8.51 24.61 -10.47
C ILE A 492 -7.01 24.73 -10.78
N ARG A 493 -6.42 23.72 -11.45
CA ARG A 493 -5.02 23.82 -11.90
C ARG A 493 -4.84 24.92 -12.94
N VAL A 494 -5.77 25.04 -13.89
CA VAL A 494 -5.81 26.12 -14.89
C VAL A 494 -5.85 27.50 -14.23
N PHE A 495 -6.70 27.68 -13.21
CA PHE A 495 -6.83 28.96 -12.50
C PHE A 495 -5.70 29.26 -11.49
N SER A 496 -4.94 28.24 -11.08
CA SER A 496 -3.84 28.37 -10.11
C SER A 496 -2.50 28.69 -10.77
N SER A 497 -2.33 28.44 -12.07
CA SER A 497 -1.13 28.80 -12.82
C SER A 497 -1.34 30.14 -13.52
N ASN A 498 -0.53 31.15 -13.20
CA ASN A 498 -0.50 32.46 -13.89
C ASN A 498 -0.02 32.39 -15.37
N LYS A 499 -0.15 31.24 -16.04
CA LYS A 499 0.19 31.06 -17.45
C LYS A 499 -1.00 30.39 -18.13
N PHE A 500 -1.83 31.21 -18.77
CA PHE A 500 -2.91 30.78 -19.63
C PHE A 500 -2.28 30.29 -20.95
N ASN A 501 -2.40 29.00 -21.29
CA ASN A 501 -2.15 28.52 -22.65
C ASN A 501 -3.37 27.68 -23.09
N PRO A 502 -4.28 28.24 -23.92
CA PRO A 502 -5.61 27.69 -24.17
C PRO A 502 -5.66 26.45 -25.07
N GLU A 503 -4.54 25.97 -25.60
CA GLU A 503 -4.51 24.82 -26.54
C GLU A 503 -4.51 23.44 -25.85
N PHE A 504 -4.44 23.37 -24.51
CA PHE A 504 -3.97 22.19 -23.80
C PHE A 504 -5.03 21.17 -23.31
N TYR A 505 -6.33 21.45 -23.48
CA TYR A 505 -7.38 20.63 -22.84
C TYR A 505 -8.28 19.75 -23.74
N PRO A 506 -8.36 19.93 -25.07
CA PRO A 506 -9.14 19.00 -25.90
C PRO A 506 -8.58 17.56 -25.90
N GLU A 507 -7.25 17.39 -25.88
CA GLU A 507 -6.62 16.09 -26.11
C GLU A 507 -6.61 15.17 -24.88
N PHE A 508 -6.35 15.71 -23.68
CA PHE A 508 -6.39 14.92 -22.44
C PHE A 508 -7.83 14.44 -22.10
N TYR A 509 -8.83 15.23 -22.53
CA TYR A 509 -10.24 14.95 -22.31
C TYR A 509 -10.79 13.95 -23.33
N CYS A 510 -10.40 14.07 -24.60
CA CYS A 510 -10.71 13.09 -25.64
C CYS A 510 -10.14 11.70 -25.26
N PHE A 511 -8.96 11.66 -24.64
CA PHE A 511 -8.31 10.42 -24.23
C PHE A 511 -8.98 9.71 -23.04
N MET A 512 -9.26 10.40 -21.93
CA MET A 512 -9.93 9.81 -20.76
C MET A 512 -11.38 9.41 -21.07
N SER A 513 -12.06 10.19 -21.92
CA SER A 513 -13.41 9.91 -22.37
C SER A 513 -13.41 8.70 -23.33
N ASN A 514 -12.54 8.65 -24.34
CA ASN A 514 -12.57 7.56 -25.33
C ASN A 514 -11.97 6.24 -24.84
N CYS A 515 -10.98 6.24 -23.95
CA CYS A 515 -10.45 4.99 -23.37
C CYS A 515 -11.44 4.28 -22.43
N LEU A 516 -12.40 5.01 -21.84
CA LEU A 516 -13.41 4.43 -20.94
C LEU A 516 -14.79 4.28 -21.59
N ILE A 517 -15.08 4.99 -22.68
CA ILE A 517 -16.42 5.02 -23.30
C ILE A 517 -16.58 3.97 -24.42
N HIS A 518 -15.49 3.46 -25.01
CA HIS A 518 -15.57 2.50 -26.13
C HIS A 518 -15.33 1.02 -25.79
N GLN A 519 -15.35 0.61 -24.52
CA GLN A 519 -15.55 -0.80 -24.19
C GLN A 519 -17.05 -1.10 -24.14
N GLN A 520 -17.64 -1.36 -25.31
CA GLN A 520 -18.88 -2.12 -25.41
C GLN A 520 -18.71 -3.42 -24.61
N LEU A 521 -19.72 -3.73 -23.80
CA LEU A 521 -19.82 -4.94 -23.01
C LEU A 521 -19.81 -6.18 -23.92
N THR A 522 -18.64 -6.72 -24.20
CA THR A 522 -18.44 -8.16 -24.22
C THR A 522 -17.82 -8.52 -22.87
N MET A 523 -18.35 -9.56 -22.21
CA MET A 523 -17.78 -10.07 -20.96
C MET A 523 -16.26 -10.30 -21.18
N PRO A 524 -15.37 -9.68 -20.39
CA PRO A 524 -13.96 -9.75 -20.70
C PRO A 524 -13.40 -11.13 -20.37
N GLY A 525 -12.97 -11.84 -21.41
CA GLY A 525 -12.28 -13.12 -21.31
C GLY A 525 -10.75 -13.03 -21.37
N ILE A 526 -10.11 -14.20 -21.39
CA ILE A 526 -8.66 -14.44 -21.48
C ILE A 526 -7.96 -13.59 -22.56
N HIS A 527 -8.66 -13.30 -23.67
CA HIS A 527 -8.22 -12.47 -24.81
C HIS A 527 -7.77 -11.04 -24.45
N THR A 528 -8.07 -10.53 -23.24
CA THR A 528 -7.60 -9.20 -22.83
C THR A 528 -6.10 -9.17 -22.49
N PHE A 529 -5.54 -10.29 -22.04
CA PHE A 529 -4.16 -10.38 -21.58
C PHE A 529 -3.24 -11.12 -22.56
N SER A 530 -3.80 -12.06 -23.31
CA SER A 530 -3.08 -12.80 -24.34
C SER A 530 -4.09 -13.24 -25.41
N ASP A 531 -3.89 -12.74 -26.63
CA ASP A 531 -4.62 -13.11 -27.84
C ASP A 531 -3.62 -13.36 -28.97
N GLY A 532 -2.54 -14.08 -28.63
CA GLY A 532 -1.41 -14.33 -29.53
C GLY A 532 -1.74 -15.26 -30.69
N SER A 533 -0.79 -15.41 -31.62
CA SER A 533 -0.95 -16.29 -32.78
C SER A 533 -1.12 -17.75 -32.37
N THR A 534 -2.12 -18.43 -32.94
CA THR A 534 -2.34 -19.87 -32.81
C THR A 534 -1.65 -20.68 -33.92
N LEU A 535 -0.86 -20.03 -34.78
CA LEU A 535 -0.18 -20.67 -35.92
C LEU A 535 0.67 -21.88 -35.50
N LEU A 536 1.32 -21.79 -34.33
CA LEU A 536 2.22 -22.82 -33.81
C LEU A 536 1.53 -23.81 -32.87
N GLN A 537 0.19 -23.81 -32.80
CA GLN A 537 -0.57 -24.73 -31.92
C GLN A 537 -0.25 -26.21 -32.19
N PRO A 538 -0.08 -26.69 -33.44
CA PRO A 538 0.30 -28.09 -33.67
C PRO A 538 1.64 -28.47 -33.03
N LEU A 539 2.62 -27.55 -33.05
CA LEU A 539 3.93 -27.74 -32.43
C LEU A 539 3.85 -27.67 -30.90
N ALA A 540 3.03 -26.77 -30.37
CA ALA A 540 2.77 -26.66 -28.93
C ALA A 540 2.18 -27.97 -28.38
N ASN A 541 1.19 -28.52 -29.09
CA ASN A 541 0.54 -29.78 -28.72
C ASN A 541 1.52 -30.98 -28.79
N SER A 542 2.40 -31.04 -29.79
CA SER A 542 3.36 -32.14 -29.92
C SER A 542 4.46 -32.13 -28.85
N LEU A 543 4.84 -30.94 -28.38
CA LEU A 543 5.84 -30.76 -27.32
C LEU A 543 5.24 -30.77 -25.91
N GLY A 544 3.91 -30.73 -25.77
CA GLY A 544 3.24 -30.62 -24.47
C GLY A 544 3.53 -29.29 -23.76
N VAL A 545 3.77 -28.22 -24.52
CA VAL A 545 4.09 -26.88 -24.01
C VAL A 545 2.99 -25.91 -24.41
N GLU A 546 2.68 -24.94 -23.55
CA GLU A 546 1.69 -23.90 -23.87
C GLU A 546 2.12 -23.01 -25.06
N ILE A 547 1.14 -22.58 -25.86
CA ILE A 547 1.36 -21.85 -27.12
C ILE A 547 2.06 -20.50 -26.93
N ASP A 548 1.79 -19.81 -25.82
CA ASP A 548 2.40 -18.53 -25.45
C ASP A 548 3.92 -18.67 -25.24
N LYS A 549 4.36 -19.74 -24.58
CA LYS A 549 5.79 -20.07 -24.38
C LYS A 549 6.47 -20.38 -25.72
N ILE A 550 5.82 -21.15 -26.59
CA ILE A 550 6.36 -21.48 -27.91
C ILE A 550 6.50 -20.23 -28.78
N ASN A 551 5.47 -19.37 -28.82
CA ASN A 551 5.51 -18.11 -29.55
C ASN A 551 6.68 -17.22 -29.08
N LEU A 552 6.88 -17.12 -27.76
CA LEU A 552 7.99 -16.36 -27.18
C LEU A 552 9.36 -16.90 -27.63
N VAL A 553 9.57 -18.22 -27.55
CA VAL A 553 10.84 -18.86 -27.91
C VAL A 553 11.12 -18.70 -29.41
N VAL A 554 10.12 -18.90 -30.26
CA VAL A 554 10.27 -18.72 -31.72
C VAL A 554 10.62 -17.27 -32.05
N CYS A 555 9.94 -16.29 -31.45
CA CYS A 555 10.32 -14.89 -31.62
C CYS A 555 11.75 -14.59 -31.16
N GLN A 556 12.24 -15.19 -30.07
CA GLN A 556 13.64 -15.04 -29.63
C GLN A 556 14.63 -15.67 -30.62
N VAL A 557 14.31 -16.81 -31.23
CA VAL A 557 15.16 -17.43 -32.27
C VAL A 557 15.20 -16.56 -33.54
N ILE A 558 14.05 -16.05 -34.00
CA ILE A 558 13.99 -15.11 -35.13
C ILE A 558 14.74 -13.81 -34.77
N SER A 559 14.62 -13.33 -33.52
CA SER A 559 15.37 -12.18 -33.02
C SER A 559 16.88 -12.39 -33.12
N LEU A 560 17.39 -13.60 -32.88
CA LEU A 560 18.81 -13.92 -33.09
C LEU A 560 19.22 -13.81 -34.57
N MET A 561 18.38 -14.29 -35.49
CA MET A 561 18.61 -14.15 -36.94
C MET A 561 18.59 -12.68 -37.36
N LEU A 562 17.62 -11.91 -36.87
CA LEU A 562 17.52 -10.46 -37.12
C LEU A 562 18.71 -9.70 -36.53
N ALA A 563 19.23 -10.11 -35.37
CA ALA A 563 20.43 -9.51 -34.77
C ALA A 563 21.66 -9.70 -35.65
N TYR A 564 21.83 -10.89 -36.25
CA TYR A 564 22.89 -11.13 -37.23
C TYR A 564 22.72 -10.27 -38.49
N LEU A 565 21.51 -10.14 -39.02
CA LEU A 565 21.21 -9.26 -40.15
C LEU A 565 21.48 -7.79 -39.79
N HIS A 566 21.16 -7.38 -38.56
CA HIS A 566 21.44 -6.02 -38.09
C HIS A 566 22.94 -5.73 -37.97
N TYR A 567 23.74 -6.71 -37.53
CA TYR A 567 25.19 -6.56 -37.44
C TYR A 567 25.87 -6.55 -38.81
N SER A 568 25.45 -7.43 -39.72
CA SER A 568 26.08 -7.60 -41.04
C SER A 568 25.63 -6.56 -42.07
N ILE A 569 24.33 -6.32 -42.18
CA ILE A 569 23.73 -5.46 -43.22
C ILE A 569 23.52 -4.05 -42.71
N PHE A 570 22.90 -3.88 -41.52
CA PHE A 570 22.52 -2.57 -40.97
C PHE A 570 23.64 -1.87 -40.18
N SER A 571 24.90 -2.08 -40.58
CA SER A 571 26.04 -1.39 -39.98
C SER A 571 26.01 0.12 -40.30
N ALA A 572 26.69 0.92 -39.47
CA ALA A 572 26.72 2.38 -39.60
C ALA A 572 27.27 2.88 -40.94
N THR A 573 28.09 2.07 -41.59
CA THR A 573 28.72 2.38 -42.88
C THR A 573 27.82 2.05 -44.07
N ASN A 574 26.86 1.13 -43.90
CA ASN A 574 26.16 0.51 -45.02
C ASN A 574 24.74 1.05 -45.22
N VAL A 575 24.10 1.53 -44.15
CA VAL A 575 22.67 1.91 -44.20
C VAL A 575 22.43 3.26 -43.50
N SER A 576 21.44 4.00 -44.01
CA SER A 576 20.99 5.26 -43.42
C SER A 576 20.61 5.11 -41.94
N ARG A 577 20.80 6.19 -41.18
CA ARG A 577 20.37 6.29 -39.78
C ARG A 577 18.86 6.02 -39.62
N THR A 578 18.04 6.51 -40.55
CA THR A 578 16.59 6.31 -40.52
C THR A 578 16.22 4.84 -40.65
N THR A 579 16.91 4.06 -41.47
CA THR A 579 16.64 2.63 -41.57
C THR A 579 17.08 1.90 -40.30
N ARG A 580 18.23 2.27 -39.73
CA ARG A 580 18.74 1.69 -38.47
C ARG A 580 17.82 1.96 -37.28
N ILE A 581 17.11 3.09 -37.26
CA ILE A 581 16.16 3.42 -36.20
C ILE A 581 14.78 2.81 -36.45
N THR A 582 14.31 2.76 -37.69
CA THR A 582 12.96 2.25 -37.99
C THR A 582 12.89 0.73 -37.96
N SER A 583 13.93 0.02 -38.44
CA SER A 583 13.89 -1.44 -38.56
C SER A 583 13.70 -2.16 -37.22
N PRO A 584 14.38 -1.79 -36.11
CA PRO A 584 14.19 -2.49 -34.85
C PRO A 584 12.79 -2.31 -34.28
N ALA A 585 12.20 -1.13 -34.50
CA ALA A 585 10.85 -0.78 -34.07
C ALA A 585 9.80 -1.64 -34.78
N ILE A 586 9.89 -1.75 -36.12
CA ILE A 586 8.95 -2.54 -36.93
C ILE A 586 8.97 -4.00 -36.49
N PHE A 587 10.16 -4.61 -36.41
CA PHE A 587 10.26 -6.02 -36.02
C PHE A 587 9.77 -6.27 -34.60
N GLY A 588 10.04 -5.37 -33.65
CA GLY A 588 9.55 -5.55 -32.29
C GLY A 588 8.04 -5.32 -32.15
N LEU A 589 7.44 -4.39 -32.91
CA LEU A 589 5.98 -4.25 -33.00
C LEU A 589 5.34 -5.53 -33.59
N MET A 590 5.94 -6.12 -34.63
CA MET A 590 5.49 -7.40 -35.20
C MET A 590 5.57 -8.53 -34.16
N PHE A 591 6.65 -8.60 -33.37
CA PHE A 591 6.77 -9.59 -32.30
C PHE A 591 5.72 -9.40 -31.20
N CYS A 592 5.43 -8.16 -30.79
CA CYS A 592 4.35 -7.88 -29.85
C CYS A 592 3.00 -8.35 -30.37
N TYR A 593 2.70 -8.06 -31.65
CA TYR A 593 1.45 -8.50 -32.25
C TYR A 593 1.38 -10.02 -32.39
N PHE A 594 2.47 -10.67 -32.80
CA PHE A 594 2.52 -12.13 -32.91
C PHE A 594 2.34 -12.83 -31.55
N CYS A 595 3.00 -12.35 -30.50
CA CYS A 595 2.93 -12.96 -29.17
C CYS A 595 1.63 -12.66 -28.43
N TYR A 596 1.07 -11.47 -28.58
CA TYR A 596 -0.02 -10.98 -27.70
C TYR A 596 -1.28 -10.51 -28.43
N GLY A 597 -1.24 -10.39 -29.76
CA GLY A 597 -2.35 -9.93 -30.59
C GLY A 597 -2.94 -8.59 -30.15
N ASN A 598 -4.25 -8.57 -29.94
CA ASN A 598 -5.00 -7.36 -29.58
C ASN A 598 -4.58 -6.75 -28.23
N ALA A 599 -3.96 -7.53 -27.33
CA ALA A 599 -3.46 -7.02 -26.06
C ALA A 599 -2.32 -5.99 -26.23
N MET A 600 -1.66 -5.97 -27.41
CA MET A 600 -0.64 -4.97 -27.76
C MET A 600 -1.11 -3.52 -27.60
N LYS A 601 -2.42 -3.25 -27.69
CA LYS A 601 -3.01 -1.93 -27.42
C LYS A 601 -2.58 -1.36 -26.07
N HIS A 602 -2.35 -2.19 -25.06
CA HIS A 602 -1.91 -1.76 -23.74
C HIS A 602 -0.47 -1.23 -23.77
N LEU A 603 0.43 -1.86 -24.52
CA LEU A 603 1.81 -1.39 -24.67
C LEU A 603 1.87 -0.07 -25.43
N VAL A 604 1.15 0.01 -26.56
CA VAL A 604 1.07 1.24 -27.37
C VAL A 604 0.45 2.38 -26.57
N SER A 605 -0.61 2.11 -25.82
CA SER A 605 -1.28 3.12 -24.96
C SER A 605 -0.34 3.63 -23.86
N LEU A 606 0.38 2.73 -23.18
CA LEU A 606 1.34 3.11 -22.14
C LEU A 606 2.44 4.03 -22.70
N VAL A 607 2.99 3.66 -23.86
CA VAL A 607 4.08 4.39 -24.52
C VAL A 607 3.60 5.74 -25.04
N GLY A 608 2.47 5.78 -25.76
CA GLY A 608 1.89 7.00 -26.31
C GLY A 608 1.49 8.00 -25.23
N LEU A 609 0.81 7.55 -24.17
CA LEU A 609 0.42 8.40 -23.05
C LEU A 609 1.65 8.98 -22.33
N SER A 610 2.68 8.16 -22.13
CA SER A 610 3.90 8.63 -21.48
C SER A 610 4.66 9.65 -22.34
N TYR A 611 4.68 9.46 -23.66
CA TYR A 611 5.27 10.42 -24.60
C TYR A 611 4.54 11.78 -24.57
N ALA A 612 3.21 11.74 -24.66
CA ALA A 612 2.38 12.93 -24.54
C ALA A 612 2.65 13.67 -23.22
N ILE A 613 2.74 12.95 -22.10
CA ILE A 613 3.08 13.55 -20.79
C ILE A 613 4.49 14.16 -20.80
N MET A 614 5.47 13.53 -21.46
CA MET A 614 6.84 14.05 -21.53
C MET A 614 6.96 15.36 -22.31
N HIS A 615 6.19 15.53 -23.39
CA HIS A 615 6.14 16.79 -24.14
C HIS A 615 5.34 17.89 -23.41
N SER A 616 4.29 17.49 -22.72
CA SER A 616 3.27 18.39 -22.20
C SER A 616 3.55 18.87 -20.76
N SER A 617 4.36 18.13 -19.99
CA SER A 617 4.66 18.45 -18.58
C SER A 617 5.86 19.39 -18.43
N PRO A 618 5.83 20.32 -17.46
CA PRO A 618 7.01 21.10 -17.08
C PRO A 618 8.19 20.19 -16.66
N PRO A 619 9.44 20.56 -16.99
CA PRO A 619 10.62 19.76 -16.68
C PRO A 619 10.76 19.40 -15.20
N GLU A 620 10.29 20.24 -14.28
CA GLU A 620 10.38 20.04 -12.82
C GLU A 620 9.52 18.88 -12.31
N ILE A 621 8.45 18.53 -13.03
CA ILE A 621 7.48 17.51 -12.59
C ILE A 621 7.33 16.34 -13.55
N VAL A 622 7.90 16.42 -14.77
CA VAL A 622 7.74 15.41 -15.83
C VAL A 622 8.01 13.98 -15.35
N HIS A 623 9.12 13.75 -14.65
CA HIS A 623 9.50 12.44 -14.11
C HIS A 623 8.44 11.88 -13.15
N LYS A 624 7.80 12.73 -12.33
CA LYS A 624 6.75 12.31 -11.40
C LYS A 624 5.46 11.99 -12.14
N CYS A 625 5.09 12.80 -13.13
CA CYS A 625 3.88 12.58 -13.94
C CYS A 625 3.98 11.28 -14.73
N VAL A 626 5.09 11.05 -15.44
CA VAL A 626 5.31 9.82 -16.21
C VAL A 626 5.38 8.61 -15.28
N PHE A 627 6.14 8.70 -14.17
CA PHE A 627 6.22 7.61 -13.20
C PHE A 627 4.87 7.24 -12.61
N LEU A 628 4.08 8.24 -12.18
CA LEU A 628 2.76 7.98 -11.61
C LEU A 628 1.81 7.39 -12.65
N CYS A 629 1.77 7.95 -13.86
CA CYS A 629 0.90 7.48 -14.93
C CYS A 629 1.22 6.03 -15.33
N SER A 630 2.49 5.76 -15.63
CA SER A 630 2.97 4.43 -16.06
C SER A 630 2.78 3.37 -14.99
N MET A 631 3.13 3.67 -13.73
CA MET A 631 2.92 2.76 -12.60
C MET A 631 1.43 2.53 -12.33
N CYS A 632 0.58 3.58 -12.33
CA CYS A 632 -0.85 3.41 -12.13
C CYS A 632 -1.49 2.55 -13.22
N TYR A 633 -1.07 2.72 -14.48
CA TYR A 633 -1.59 1.90 -15.56
C TYR A 633 -1.13 0.44 -15.43
N LEU A 634 0.13 0.19 -15.09
CA LEU A 634 0.63 -1.15 -14.81
C LEU A 634 -0.10 -1.81 -13.63
N ILE A 635 -0.31 -1.07 -12.54
CA ILE A 635 -1.08 -1.51 -11.37
C ILE A 635 -2.50 -1.88 -11.79
N PHE A 636 -3.18 -1.06 -12.59
CA PHE A 636 -4.52 -1.37 -13.10
C PHE A 636 -4.54 -2.69 -13.88
N ILE A 637 -3.59 -2.91 -14.79
CA ILE A 637 -3.51 -4.17 -15.56
C ILE A 637 -3.19 -5.35 -14.65
N HIS A 638 -2.29 -5.22 -13.66
CA HIS A 638 -2.02 -6.28 -12.69
C HIS A 638 -3.21 -6.61 -11.80
N TRP A 639 -3.97 -5.61 -11.36
CA TRP A 639 -5.20 -5.82 -10.59
C TRP A 639 -6.22 -6.56 -11.44
N TYR A 640 -6.40 -6.12 -12.69
CA TYR A 640 -7.33 -6.74 -13.62
C TYR A 640 -6.94 -8.18 -13.93
N ARG A 641 -5.64 -8.44 -14.12
CA ARG A 641 -5.07 -9.79 -14.27
C ARG A 641 -5.36 -10.65 -13.06
N TRP A 642 -5.10 -10.14 -11.86
CA TRP A 642 -5.36 -10.83 -10.61
C TRP A 642 -6.85 -11.15 -10.40
N TYR A 643 -7.75 -10.31 -10.92
CA TYR A 643 -9.19 -10.51 -10.83
C TYR A 643 -9.72 -11.57 -11.79
N ILE A 644 -9.14 -11.71 -12.99
CA ILE A 644 -9.65 -12.59 -14.06
C ILE A 644 -8.89 -13.91 -14.16
N LEU A 645 -7.55 -13.86 -14.12
CA LEU A 645 -6.71 -15.02 -14.42
C LEU A 645 -6.44 -15.84 -13.17
N THR A 646 -6.83 -17.11 -13.21
CA THR A 646 -6.60 -18.11 -12.15
C THR A 646 -5.32 -18.92 -12.36
N ILE A 647 -4.74 -18.89 -13.56
CA ILE A 647 -3.56 -19.65 -13.96
C ILE A 647 -2.47 -18.70 -14.46
N TYR A 648 -1.20 -19.03 -14.18
CA TYR A 648 -0.05 -18.28 -14.69
C TYR A 648 0.13 -18.49 -16.19
N SER A 649 0.16 -17.41 -16.97
CA SER A 649 0.51 -17.41 -18.40
C SER A 649 1.54 -16.32 -18.71
N VAL A 650 2.27 -16.49 -19.82
CA VAL A 650 3.15 -15.46 -20.38
C VAL A 650 2.30 -14.43 -21.09
N ASP A 651 1.92 -13.40 -20.34
CA ASP A 651 1.00 -12.36 -20.80
C ASP A 651 1.68 -11.02 -21.10
N ILE A 652 0.86 -10.06 -21.52
CA ILE A 652 1.28 -8.70 -21.87
C ILE A 652 1.96 -7.94 -20.71
N THR A 653 1.81 -8.38 -19.46
CA THR A 653 2.36 -7.66 -18.30
C THR A 653 3.89 -7.71 -18.25
N GLY A 654 4.52 -8.78 -18.75
CA GLY A 654 5.98 -8.89 -18.83
C GLY A 654 6.63 -7.76 -19.65
N PRO A 655 6.27 -7.61 -20.94
CA PRO A 655 6.71 -6.47 -21.76
C PRO A 655 6.34 -5.12 -21.17
N MET A 656 5.12 -5.00 -20.60
CA MET A 656 4.64 -3.76 -20.00
C MET A 656 5.54 -3.32 -18.83
N MET A 657 5.93 -4.28 -17.97
CA MET A 657 6.85 -4.07 -16.87
C MET A 657 8.20 -3.49 -17.36
N ILE A 658 8.75 -3.99 -18.47
CA ILE A 658 9.98 -3.48 -19.09
C ILE A 658 9.78 -2.08 -19.68
N LEU A 659 8.66 -1.83 -20.37
CA LEU A 659 8.36 -0.50 -20.93
C LEU A 659 8.22 0.57 -19.83
N VAL A 660 7.61 0.23 -18.69
CA VAL A 660 7.55 1.11 -17.52
C VAL A 660 8.96 1.48 -17.05
N GLN A 661 9.91 0.53 -17.02
CA GLN A 661 11.29 0.84 -16.65
C GLN A 661 11.94 1.83 -17.61
N LYS A 662 11.83 1.56 -18.92
CA LYS A 662 12.43 2.38 -19.99
C LYS A 662 11.87 3.80 -19.99
N VAL A 663 10.55 3.94 -19.92
CA VAL A 663 9.90 5.25 -20.00
C VAL A 663 10.10 6.09 -18.74
N THR A 664 10.13 5.45 -17.57
CA THR A 664 10.39 6.17 -16.32
C THR A 664 11.85 6.61 -16.23
N VAL A 665 12.82 5.75 -16.56
CA VAL A 665 14.24 6.15 -16.62
C VAL A 665 14.42 7.33 -17.57
N LEU A 666 13.83 7.29 -18.77
CA LEU A 666 13.90 8.39 -19.73
C LEU A 666 13.36 9.70 -19.16
N ALA A 667 12.19 9.66 -18.50
CA ALA A 667 11.59 10.85 -17.89
C ALA A 667 12.43 11.41 -16.72
N PHE A 668 13.07 10.53 -15.93
CA PHE A 668 14.01 10.94 -14.88
C PHE A 668 15.29 11.55 -15.45
N SER A 669 15.83 10.99 -16.54
CA SER A 669 16.96 11.53 -17.28
C SER A 669 16.68 12.92 -17.86
N LEU A 670 15.46 13.15 -18.36
CA LEU A 670 15.02 14.46 -18.85
C LEU A 670 14.93 15.50 -17.72
N HIS A 671 14.38 15.13 -16.56
CA HIS A 671 14.37 16.02 -15.40
C HIS A 671 15.78 16.35 -14.94
N ASP A 672 16.66 15.35 -14.84
CA ASP A 672 18.03 15.55 -14.38
C ASP A 672 18.82 16.46 -15.34
N GLY A 673 18.62 16.35 -16.65
CA GLY A 673 19.31 17.20 -17.64
C GLY A 673 18.75 18.61 -17.82
N LYS A 674 17.47 18.84 -17.54
CA LYS A 674 16.84 20.18 -17.68
C LYS A 674 16.79 21.01 -16.40
N VAL A 675 16.75 20.37 -15.22
CA VAL A 675 16.42 21.05 -13.96
C VAL A 675 17.60 21.08 -12.99
N LYS A 676 18.35 19.98 -12.88
CA LYS A 676 19.43 19.86 -11.90
C LYS A 676 20.74 20.41 -12.43
N LYS A 677 21.55 20.96 -11.52
CA LYS A 677 22.94 21.35 -11.82
C LYS A 677 23.81 20.10 -11.95
N SER A 678 24.83 20.14 -12.80
CA SER A 678 25.76 19.01 -13.01
C SER A 678 26.39 18.53 -11.70
N ASP A 679 26.68 19.43 -10.78
CA ASP A 679 27.39 19.14 -9.52
C ASP A 679 26.51 18.36 -8.52
N GLU A 680 25.18 18.40 -8.70
CA GLU A 680 24.22 17.64 -7.88
C GLU A 680 23.98 16.22 -8.42
N LEU A 681 24.48 15.93 -9.62
CA LEU A 681 24.29 14.66 -10.31
C LEU A 681 25.48 13.74 -10.05
N ASN A 682 25.22 12.45 -9.83
CA ASN A 682 26.28 11.45 -9.87
C ASN A 682 26.75 11.18 -11.32
N GLU A 683 27.93 10.57 -11.49
CA GLU A 683 28.55 10.37 -12.81
C GLU A 683 27.63 9.71 -13.84
N ILE A 684 26.86 8.70 -13.43
CA ILE A 684 25.90 8.03 -14.31
C ILE A 684 24.72 8.97 -14.63
N GLN A 685 24.23 9.76 -13.68
CA GLN A 685 23.18 10.75 -13.97
C GLN A 685 23.65 11.82 -14.95
N LYS A 686 24.92 12.25 -14.86
CA LYS A 686 25.50 13.19 -15.83
C LYS A 686 25.53 12.58 -17.23
N ARG A 687 25.97 11.32 -17.35
CA ARG A 687 26.01 10.57 -18.60
C ARG A 687 24.62 10.41 -19.24
N GLU A 688 23.62 10.07 -18.42
CA GLU A 688 22.26 9.79 -18.89
C GLU A 688 21.36 11.03 -18.99
N ALA A 689 21.85 12.21 -18.65
CA ALA A 689 21.06 13.43 -18.61
C ALA A 689 20.62 13.87 -20.01
N LEU A 690 19.32 14.10 -20.20
CA LEU A 690 18.75 14.54 -21.47
C LEU A 690 18.34 16.01 -21.43
N LYS A 691 18.74 16.76 -22.46
CA LYS A 691 18.43 18.20 -22.61
C LYS A 691 17.11 18.47 -23.31
N SER A 692 16.61 17.54 -24.11
CA SER A 692 15.35 17.63 -24.86
C SER A 692 14.61 16.30 -24.83
N VAL A 693 13.31 16.34 -25.14
CA VAL A 693 12.54 15.10 -25.33
C VAL A 693 12.95 14.50 -26.68
N PRO A 694 13.17 13.17 -26.77
CA PRO A 694 13.42 12.51 -28.05
C PRO A 694 12.33 12.77 -29.09
N ASP A 695 12.69 12.71 -30.37
CA ASP A 695 11.71 12.67 -31.45
C ASP A 695 10.92 11.35 -31.42
N ILE A 696 9.72 11.36 -32.00
CA ILE A 696 8.79 10.24 -31.92
C ILE A 696 9.37 8.95 -32.51
N LEU A 697 10.16 9.05 -33.59
CA LEU A 697 10.72 7.88 -34.26
C LEU A 697 11.81 7.25 -33.38
N SER A 698 12.75 8.04 -32.88
CA SER A 698 13.77 7.56 -31.92
C SER A 698 13.14 7.01 -30.65
N PHE A 699 12.06 7.64 -30.17
CA PHE A 699 11.35 7.20 -28.98
C PHE A 699 10.65 5.85 -29.20
N LEU A 700 9.88 5.69 -30.28
CA LEU A 700 9.20 4.44 -30.61
C LEU A 700 10.19 3.31 -30.88
N SER A 701 11.28 3.62 -31.57
CA SER A 701 12.39 2.71 -31.79
C SER A 701 13.01 2.23 -30.49
N TYR A 702 13.37 3.16 -29.61
CA TYR A 702 13.87 2.81 -28.28
C TYR A 702 12.85 2.02 -27.47
N MET A 703 11.54 2.25 -27.59
CA MET A 703 10.56 1.49 -26.81
C MET A 703 10.37 0.07 -27.34
N PHE A 704 10.20 -0.07 -28.65
CA PHE A 704 9.78 -1.31 -29.31
C PHE A 704 10.89 -2.03 -30.09
N HIS A 705 12.17 -1.80 -29.80
CA HIS A 705 13.22 -2.55 -30.49
C HIS A 705 13.17 -4.06 -30.16
N PHE A 706 13.28 -4.89 -31.19
CA PHE A 706 13.12 -6.35 -31.14
C PHE A 706 14.05 -7.08 -30.15
N GLN A 707 15.21 -6.52 -29.79
CA GLN A 707 16.14 -7.16 -28.84
C GLN A 707 15.59 -7.23 -27.41
N ALA A 708 14.76 -6.27 -26.98
CA ALA A 708 14.26 -6.19 -25.59
C ALA A 708 12.76 -6.36 -25.44
N VAL A 709 11.99 -6.19 -26.50
CA VAL A 709 10.56 -5.90 -26.40
C VAL A 709 9.75 -7.00 -25.69
N LEU A 710 10.21 -8.26 -25.75
CA LEU A 710 9.51 -9.39 -25.15
C LEU A 710 9.92 -9.63 -23.69
N THR A 711 11.21 -9.86 -23.44
CA THR A 711 11.72 -10.34 -22.13
C THR A 711 12.71 -9.40 -21.45
N GLY A 712 12.94 -8.21 -22.01
CA GLY A 712 14.11 -7.39 -21.68
C GLY A 712 15.42 -8.03 -22.18
N PRO A 713 16.59 -7.51 -21.76
CA PRO A 713 16.80 -6.58 -20.65
C PRO A 713 16.44 -5.12 -20.98
N ALA A 714 16.14 -4.31 -19.97
CA ALA A 714 16.06 -2.85 -20.17
C ALA A 714 17.47 -2.25 -20.36
N CYS A 715 17.62 -1.33 -21.31
CA CYS A 715 18.86 -0.59 -21.56
C CYS A 715 18.65 0.93 -21.44
N PHE A 716 19.72 1.70 -21.33
CA PHE A 716 19.64 3.15 -21.33
C PHE A 716 19.39 3.72 -22.73
N TYR A 717 18.67 4.84 -22.80
CA TYR A 717 18.39 5.52 -24.06
C TYR A 717 19.65 6.07 -24.71
N THR A 718 20.60 6.62 -23.93
CA THR A 718 21.86 7.16 -24.49
C THR A 718 22.71 6.05 -25.13
N ASP A 719 22.81 4.90 -24.47
CA ASP A 719 23.49 3.71 -24.99
C ASP A 719 22.84 3.23 -26.28
N TYR A 720 21.50 3.16 -26.30
CA TYR A 720 20.75 2.77 -27.49
C TYR A 720 21.01 3.72 -28.67
N MET A 721 20.97 5.03 -28.42
CA MET A 721 21.24 6.02 -29.47
C MET A 721 22.70 5.98 -29.92
N ALA A 722 23.67 5.77 -29.02
CA ALA A 722 25.06 5.63 -29.40
C ALA A 722 25.31 4.39 -30.28
N TRP A 723 24.56 3.30 -30.07
CA TRP A 723 24.56 2.14 -30.96
C TRP A 723 23.91 2.45 -32.32
N ILE A 724 22.75 3.10 -32.32
CA ILE A 724 22.06 3.53 -33.56
C ILE A 724 22.91 4.51 -34.37
N ASP A 725 23.65 5.41 -33.72
CA ASP A 725 24.50 6.39 -34.39
C ASP A 725 25.83 5.75 -34.84
N GLY A 726 26.24 4.64 -34.23
CA GLY A 726 27.51 3.95 -34.50
C GLY A 726 28.71 4.53 -33.73
N THR A 727 28.47 5.31 -32.69
CA THR A 727 29.49 5.96 -31.85
C THR A 727 29.88 5.12 -30.63
N ALA A 728 29.08 4.12 -30.25
CA ALA A 728 29.30 3.28 -29.08
C ALA A 728 30.49 2.32 -29.21
N ALA A 729 30.84 1.90 -30.43
CA ALA A 729 31.74 0.79 -30.66
C ALA A 729 33.01 1.25 -31.41
N VAL A 730 33.93 1.86 -30.66
CA VAL A 730 35.23 2.30 -31.14
C VAL A 730 36.27 1.21 -30.86
N GLY A 731 36.99 0.77 -31.89
CA GLY A 731 38.07 -0.22 -31.77
C GLY A 731 39.28 0.32 -31.01
N LYS A 732 40.27 -0.55 -30.72
CA LYS A 732 41.51 -0.16 -30.01
C LYS A 732 42.23 1.05 -30.63
N ASP A 733 42.05 1.26 -31.93
CA ASP A 733 42.71 2.30 -32.72
C ASP A 733 41.92 3.61 -32.81
N GLY A 734 40.82 3.76 -32.05
CA GLY A 734 39.98 4.97 -32.11
C GLY A 734 39.04 5.05 -33.32
N LYS A 735 39.02 4.03 -34.19
CA LYS A 735 38.15 3.94 -35.37
C LYS A 735 36.93 3.06 -35.11
N ALA A 736 35.76 3.47 -35.60
CA ALA A 736 34.50 2.71 -35.47
C ALA A 736 34.47 1.40 -36.30
N SER A 737 35.42 1.21 -37.23
CA SER A 737 35.47 0.08 -38.17
C SER A 737 36.21 -1.17 -37.64
N THR A 738 36.79 -1.14 -36.43
CA THR A 738 37.56 -2.25 -35.82
C THR A 738 36.90 -2.78 -34.54
N ILE A 739 35.60 -3.03 -34.56
CA ILE A 739 34.90 -3.72 -33.47
C ILE A 739 35.31 -5.20 -33.48
N GLU A 740 35.75 -5.71 -32.33
CA GLU A 740 36.04 -7.14 -32.16
C GLU A 740 34.83 -8.00 -32.54
N LYS A 741 35.06 -9.18 -33.14
CA LYS A 741 33.96 -10.05 -33.56
C LYS A 741 33.23 -10.61 -32.32
N PRO A 742 31.88 -10.51 -32.23
CA PRO A 742 31.13 -10.92 -31.04
C PRO A 742 31.07 -12.43 -30.82
N TRP A 743 31.56 -13.25 -31.76
CA TRP A 743 31.32 -14.69 -31.83
C TRP A 743 31.71 -15.47 -30.58
N ARG A 744 32.84 -15.13 -29.94
CA ARG A 744 33.25 -15.83 -28.70
C ARG A 744 32.23 -15.61 -27.58
N ALA A 745 31.77 -14.37 -27.38
CA ALA A 745 30.79 -14.03 -26.36
C ALA A 745 29.42 -14.63 -26.68
N VAL A 746 28.98 -14.54 -27.94
CA VAL A 746 27.70 -15.08 -28.42
C VAL A 746 27.68 -16.60 -28.28
N LEU A 747 28.69 -17.32 -28.77
CA LEU A 747 28.75 -18.78 -28.71
C LEU A 747 28.76 -19.30 -27.26
N THR A 748 29.50 -18.62 -26.37
CA THR A 748 29.51 -18.97 -24.94
C THR A 748 28.11 -18.84 -24.33
N LYS A 749 27.39 -17.77 -24.64
CA LYS A 749 26.02 -17.55 -24.11
C LYS A 749 25.01 -18.50 -24.75
N LEU A 750 25.12 -18.80 -26.04
CA LEU A 750 24.28 -19.79 -26.72
C LEU A 750 24.47 -21.19 -26.13
N LEU A 751 25.70 -21.60 -25.84
CA LEU A 751 25.98 -22.86 -25.14
C LEU A 751 25.33 -22.90 -23.74
N GLN A 752 25.43 -21.81 -22.97
CA GLN A 752 24.75 -21.70 -21.68
C GLN A 752 23.23 -21.81 -21.82
N THR A 753 22.65 -21.13 -22.81
CA THR A 753 21.22 -21.18 -23.12
C THR A 753 20.77 -22.60 -23.47
N VAL A 754 21.54 -23.35 -24.26
CA VAL A 754 21.25 -24.77 -24.56
C VAL A 754 21.27 -25.60 -23.27
N VAL A 755 22.28 -25.42 -22.41
CA VAL A 755 22.35 -26.14 -21.12
C VAL A 755 21.11 -25.83 -20.26
N PHE A 756 20.73 -24.56 -20.12
CA PHE A 756 19.53 -24.20 -19.34
C PHE A 756 18.23 -24.71 -19.96
N MET A 757 18.12 -24.72 -21.28
CA MET A 757 16.97 -25.31 -21.98
C MET A 757 16.87 -26.81 -21.70
N LEU A 758 17.98 -27.56 -21.84
CA LEU A 758 18.00 -29.00 -21.56
C LEU A 758 17.63 -29.29 -20.09
N LEU A 759 18.17 -28.52 -19.15
CA LEU A 759 17.81 -28.63 -17.73
C LEU A 759 16.31 -28.41 -17.50
N TYR A 760 15.70 -27.42 -18.16
CA TYR A 760 14.28 -27.15 -18.05
C TYR A 760 13.41 -28.24 -18.69
N VAL A 761 13.76 -28.71 -19.89
CA VAL A 761 13.00 -29.75 -20.60
C VAL A 761 13.03 -31.09 -19.86
N PHE A 762 14.20 -31.52 -19.36
CA PHE A 762 14.33 -32.82 -18.69
C PHE A 762 13.88 -32.81 -17.23
N TYR A 763 14.06 -31.69 -16.51
CA TYR A 763 13.84 -31.65 -15.05
C TYR A 763 12.85 -30.58 -14.58
N GLY A 764 12.34 -29.71 -15.46
CA GLY A 764 11.46 -28.61 -15.08
C GLY A 764 10.17 -29.07 -14.39
N ASN A 765 9.58 -30.16 -14.87
CA ASN A 765 8.37 -30.73 -14.29
C ASN A 765 8.63 -31.57 -13.02
N SER A 766 9.88 -31.94 -12.75
CA SER A 766 10.25 -32.76 -11.58
C SER A 766 10.39 -31.95 -10.30
N PHE A 767 10.66 -30.64 -10.40
CA PHE A 767 10.98 -29.76 -9.27
C PHE A 767 9.99 -28.60 -9.15
N THR A 768 8.70 -28.91 -9.04
CA THR A 768 7.65 -27.91 -8.77
C THR A 768 7.74 -27.39 -7.32
N PRO A 769 7.37 -26.12 -7.06
CA PRO A 769 7.47 -25.51 -5.73
C PRO A 769 6.52 -26.14 -4.69
N ASP A 770 5.42 -26.74 -5.14
CA ASP A 770 4.40 -27.39 -4.29
C ASP A 770 4.96 -28.60 -3.53
N ILE A 771 5.96 -29.27 -4.10
CA ILE A 771 6.65 -30.43 -3.52
C ILE A 771 7.19 -30.13 -2.11
N ILE A 772 7.63 -28.91 -1.86
CA ILE A 772 8.23 -28.52 -0.58
C ILE A 772 7.23 -28.60 0.58
N ILE A 773 5.94 -28.37 0.30
CA ILE A 773 4.88 -28.40 1.29
C ILE A 773 4.05 -29.68 1.27
N ASP A 774 4.34 -30.60 0.34
CA ASP A 774 3.72 -31.91 0.30
C ASP A 774 4.18 -32.78 1.48
N LYS A 775 3.22 -33.50 2.08
CA LYS A 775 3.41 -34.35 3.26
C LYS A 775 4.56 -35.34 3.08
N LYS A 776 4.70 -35.90 1.86
CA LYS A 776 5.78 -36.85 1.54
C LYS A 776 7.16 -36.26 1.80
N TYR A 777 7.40 -35.02 1.39
CA TYR A 777 8.69 -34.37 1.49
C TYR A 777 8.88 -33.74 2.87
N MET A 778 7.82 -33.22 3.48
CA MET A 778 7.87 -32.71 4.85
C MET A 778 8.26 -33.78 5.89
N ASN A 779 8.02 -35.06 5.60
CA ASN A 779 8.44 -36.18 6.45
C ASN A 779 9.93 -36.56 6.29
N MET A 780 10.67 -35.95 5.37
CA MET A 780 12.11 -36.18 5.22
C MET A 780 12.88 -35.61 6.41
N ASN A 781 14.11 -36.09 6.62
CA ASN A 781 15.01 -35.47 7.60
C ASN A 781 15.21 -33.98 7.26
N TRP A 782 15.24 -33.11 8.26
CA TRP A 782 15.35 -31.67 8.12
C TRP A 782 16.48 -31.21 7.19
N ILE A 783 17.66 -31.85 7.24
CA ILE A 783 18.79 -31.53 6.36
C ILE A 783 18.48 -31.92 4.90
N GLN A 784 17.88 -33.08 4.69
CA GLN A 784 17.46 -33.54 3.36
C GLN A 784 16.38 -32.62 2.79
N TRP A 785 15.41 -32.23 3.61
CA TRP A 785 14.36 -31.30 3.22
C TRP A 785 14.90 -29.91 2.89
N LEU A 786 15.86 -29.37 3.66
CA LEU A 786 16.54 -28.11 3.34
C LEU A 786 17.32 -28.18 2.02
N PHE A 787 17.96 -29.32 1.74
CA PHE A 787 18.63 -29.55 0.47
C PHE A 787 17.61 -29.60 -0.69
N MET A 788 16.49 -30.29 -0.51
CA MET A 788 15.38 -30.30 -1.47
C MET A 788 14.81 -28.90 -1.73
N LEU A 789 14.60 -28.11 -0.68
CA LEU A 789 14.19 -26.70 -0.78
C LEU A 789 15.17 -25.90 -1.64
N TYR A 790 16.48 -26.06 -1.42
CA TYR A 790 17.47 -25.38 -2.22
C TYR A 790 17.40 -25.78 -3.70
N ILE A 791 17.37 -27.10 -3.99
CA ILE A 791 17.32 -27.62 -5.36
C ILE A 791 16.06 -27.14 -6.07
N VAL A 792 14.88 -27.31 -5.47
CA VAL A 792 13.61 -26.86 -6.06
C VAL A 792 13.66 -25.38 -6.38
N MET A 793 14.07 -24.55 -5.42
CA MET A 793 14.15 -23.10 -5.65
C MET A 793 15.22 -22.70 -6.66
N ALA A 794 16.29 -23.48 -6.82
CA ALA A 794 17.28 -23.28 -7.88
C ALA A 794 16.71 -23.57 -9.28
N PHE A 795 15.94 -24.64 -9.42
CA PHE A 795 15.26 -24.96 -10.68
C PHE A 795 14.22 -23.90 -11.09
N GLN A 796 13.56 -23.24 -10.13
CA GLN A 796 12.66 -22.11 -10.43
C GLN A 796 13.38 -20.91 -11.11
N ARG A 797 14.71 -20.80 -10.99
CA ARG A 797 15.49 -19.73 -11.65
C ARG A 797 15.91 -20.07 -13.07
N VAL A 798 15.97 -21.36 -13.44
CA VAL A 798 16.48 -21.83 -14.74
C VAL A 798 15.73 -21.22 -15.94
N PRO A 799 14.39 -21.09 -15.95
CA PRO A 799 13.67 -20.42 -17.04
C PRO A 799 14.13 -18.97 -17.27
N TYR A 800 14.42 -18.25 -16.19
CA TYR A 800 14.94 -16.88 -16.25
C TYR A 800 16.39 -16.84 -16.75
N TYR A 801 17.22 -17.81 -16.34
CA TYR A 801 18.58 -17.95 -16.87
C TYR A 801 18.58 -18.21 -18.37
N PHE A 802 17.69 -19.08 -18.86
CA PHE A 802 17.50 -19.32 -20.28
C PHE A 802 17.11 -18.02 -21.01
N ALA A 803 15.98 -17.42 -20.64
CA ALA A 803 15.42 -16.28 -21.38
C ALA A 803 16.35 -15.06 -21.38
N TRP A 804 16.95 -14.72 -20.22
CA TRP A 804 17.83 -13.56 -20.12
C TRP A 804 19.21 -13.78 -20.73
N THR A 805 19.76 -14.99 -20.70
CA THR A 805 21.05 -15.29 -21.35
C THR A 805 20.91 -15.32 -22.87
N LEU A 806 19.78 -15.82 -23.39
CA LEU A 806 19.45 -15.75 -24.81
C LEU A 806 19.27 -14.30 -25.29
N ALA A 807 18.54 -13.49 -24.53
CA ALA A 807 18.41 -12.06 -24.83
C ALA A 807 19.78 -11.35 -24.84
N ASP A 808 20.64 -11.64 -23.86
CA ASP A 808 22.01 -11.11 -23.83
C ASP A 808 22.84 -11.58 -25.06
N ALA A 809 22.68 -12.82 -25.52
CA ALA A 809 23.29 -13.28 -26.77
C ALA A 809 22.80 -12.49 -28.01
N ILE A 810 21.50 -12.20 -28.09
CA ILE A 810 20.88 -11.37 -29.17
C ILE A 810 21.47 -9.96 -29.16
N TYR A 811 21.60 -9.34 -27.98
CA TYR A 811 22.23 -8.03 -27.82
C TYR A 811 23.68 -8.01 -28.31
N ASN A 812 24.48 -8.99 -27.89
CA ASN A 812 25.88 -9.09 -28.30
C ASN A 812 26.01 -9.35 -29.81
N LEU A 813 25.16 -10.22 -30.37
CA LEU A 813 25.18 -10.52 -31.80
C LEU A 813 24.81 -9.30 -32.66
N SER A 814 23.91 -8.44 -32.17
CA SER A 814 23.57 -7.17 -32.85
C SER A 814 24.66 -6.08 -32.75
N GLY A 815 25.76 -6.34 -32.03
CA GLY A 815 26.81 -5.38 -31.74
C GLY A 815 26.51 -4.40 -30.61
N PHE A 816 25.27 -4.37 -30.09
CA PHE A 816 24.86 -3.45 -29.02
C PHE A 816 25.47 -3.80 -27.65
N GLY A 817 25.75 -5.07 -27.38
CA GLY A 817 26.25 -5.49 -26.06
C GLY A 817 27.71 -5.11 -25.72
N PHE A 818 28.42 -4.44 -26.63
CA PHE A 818 29.83 -4.07 -26.45
C PHE A 818 30.00 -2.84 -25.54
N ARG A 819 30.84 -2.96 -24.50
CA ARG A 819 31.12 -1.87 -23.56
C ARG A 819 32.43 -1.14 -23.83
N GLY A 820 33.39 -1.80 -24.48
CA GLY A 820 34.77 -1.33 -24.63
C GLY A 820 35.78 -2.40 -24.20
N TYR A 821 36.98 -1.97 -23.84
CA TYR A 821 38.07 -2.86 -23.43
C TYR A 821 38.35 -2.73 -21.93
N ASN A 822 38.72 -3.83 -21.28
CA ASN A 822 39.15 -3.79 -19.87
C ASN A 822 40.55 -3.17 -19.73
N SER A 823 41.03 -3.00 -18.49
CA SER A 823 42.39 -2.49 -18.19
C SER A 823 43.53 -3.34 -18.77
N VAL A 824 43.24 -4.58 -19.19
CA VAL A 824 44.17 -5.53 -19.80
C VAL A 824 44.04 -5.56 -21.34
N GLY A 825 43.11 -4.79 -21.91
CA GLY A 825 42.87 -4.70 -23.35
C GLY A 825 42.00 -5.80 -23.94
N GLU A 826 41.24 -6.56 -23.15
CA GLU A 826 40.28 -7.56 -23.63
C GLU A 826 38.88 -6.94 -23.85
N PRO A 827 38.15 -7.37 -24.90
CA PRO A 827 36.82 -6.83 -25.20
C PRO A 827 35.77 -7.25 -24.16
N GLN A 828 35.01 -6.28 -23.65
CA GLN A 828 33.92 -6.49 -22.69
C GLN A 828 32.55 -6.48 -23.38
N TRP A 829 31.88 -7.63 -23.33
CA TRP A 829 30.53 -7.86 -23.87
C TRP A 829 29.49 -7.98 -22.74
N ASP A 830 29.49 -6.99 -21.83
CA ASP A 830 28.61 -6.94 -20.66
C ASP A 830 27.88 -5.59 -20.50
N LEU A 831 27.75 -4.81 -21.59
CA LEU A 831 27.01 -3.53 -21.55
C LEU A 831 25.56 -3.77 -21.12
N VAL A 832 24.91 -4.79 -21.68
CA VAL A 832 23.53 -5.16 -21.39
C VAL A 832 23.45 -6.63 -20.98
N SER A 833 23.70 -6.90 -19.69
CA SER A 833 23.55 -8.23 -19.08
C SER A 833 22.59 -8.19 -17.90
N ASN A 834 21.46 -8.89 -17.99
CA ASN A 834 20.46 -8.90 -16.92
C ASN A 834 20.72 -9.91 -15.82
N VAL A 835 21.54 -10.94 -16.08
CA VAL A 835 21.85 -11.96 -15.09
C VAL A 835 23.26 -12.49 -15.27
N LYS A 836 23.90 -12.82 -14.15
CA LYS A 836 25.21 -13.50 -14.12
C LYS A 836 25.03 -14.83 -13.36
N PRO A 837 24.58 -15.92 -14.03
CA PRO A 837 24.12 -17.14 -13.35
C PRO A 837 25.13 -17.70 -12.35
N TRP A 838 26.40 -17.82 -12.76
CA TRP A 838 27.47 -18.29 -11.88
C TRP A 838 27.62 -17.45 -10.62
N LYS A 839 27.56 -16.12 -10.73
CA LYS A 839 27.67 -15.22 -9.57
C LYS A 839 26.45 -15.31 -8.67
N VAL A 840 25.25 -15.49 -9.22
CA VAL A 840 24.03 -15.72 -8.42
C VAL A 840 24.15 -16.99 -7.60
N GLU A 841 24.64 -18.08 -8.20
CA GLU A 841 24.77 -19.37 -7.53
C GLU A 841 26.01 -19.48 -6.63
N THR A 842 27.02 -18.62 -6.78
CA THR A 842 28.24 -18.63 -5.92
C THR A 842 28.33 -17.48 -4.91
N ALA A 843 27.41 -16.52 -4.94
CA ALA A 843 27.42 -15.37 -4.02
C ALA A 843 27.45 -15.75 -2.53
N LEU A 844 28.33 -15.08 -1.78
CA LEU A 844 28.55 -15.31 -0.34
C LEU A 844 27.62 -14.48 0.56
N ASN A 845 26.86 -13.55 -0.02
CA ASN A 845 25.95 -12.71 0.74
C ASN A 845 24.74 -12.28 -0.09
N PHE A 846 23.63 -12.00 0.58
CA PHE A 846 22.35 -11.67 -0.05
C PHE A 846 22.42 -10.46 -1.00
N LYS A 847 23.23 -9.45 -0.68
CA LYS A 847 23.41 -8.27 -1.54
C LYS A 847 24.08 -8.64 -2.86
N GLU A 848 25.13 -9.45 -2.81
CA GLU A 848 25.87 -9.88 -3.99
C GLU A 848 25.00 -10.72 -4.95
N THR A 849 24.14 -11.57 -4.41
CA THR A 849 23.13 -12.30 -5.19
C THR A 849 22.24 -11.33 -5.96
N LEU A 850 21.71 -10.31 -5.29
CA LEU A 850 20.81 -9.33 -5.91
C LEU A 850 21.49 -8.43 -6.93
N GLU A 851 22.79 -8.13 -6.76
CA GLU A 851 23.57 -7.39 -7.75
C GLU A 851 23.84 -8.19 -9.03
N ALA A 852 23.67 -9.52 -8.99
CA ALA A 852 23.87 -10.43 -10.11
C ALA A 852 22.56 -10.95 -10.73
N TRP A 853 21.41 -10.66 -10.10
CA TRP A 853 20.09 -11.09 -10.52
C TRP A 853 19.24 -9.89 -10.97
N ASN A 854 18.67 -9.98 -12.18
CA ASN A 854 17.83 -8.93 -12.76
C ASN A 854 18.51 -7.54 -12.69
N CYS A 855 19.76 -7.48 -13.15
CA CYS A 855 20.66 -6.34 -13.00
C CYS A 855 20.07 -5.04 -13.55
N CYS A 856 19.39 -5.08 -14.70
CA CYS A 856 18.80 -3.89 -15.31
C CYS A 856 17.65 -3.32 -14.49
N THR A 857 16.83 -4.20 -13.89
CA THR A 857 15.78 -3.79 -12.94
C THR A 857 16.40 -3.18 -11.68
N MET A 858 17.52 -3.72 -11.17
CA MET A 858 18.24 -3.11 -10.05
C MET A 858 18.78 -1.72 -10.38
N TYR A 859 19.28 -1.50 -11.60
CA TYR A 859 19.66 -0.15 -12.06
C TYR A 859 18.46 0.79 -12.10
N TRP A 860 17.33 0.36 -12.67
CA TRP A 860 16.10 1.13 -12.66
C TRP A 860 15.67 1.51 -11.24
N LEU A 861 15.50 0.53 -10.36
CA LEU A 861 15.13 0.72 -8.95
C LEU A 861 16.07 1.66 -8.21
N ARG A 862 17.37 1.58 -8.49
CA ARG A 862 18.34 2.49 -7.89
C ARG A 862 18.12 3.94 -8.31
N ARG A 863 17.83 4.17 -9.59
CA ARG A 863 17.70 5.52 -10.21
C ARG A 863 16.38 6.21 -9.88
N VAL A 864 15.28 5.46 -9.94
CA VAL A 864 13.94 6.03 -9.76
C VAL A 864 13.51 6.06 -8.29
N ALA A 865 14.05 5.15 -7.46
CA ALA A 865 13.70 5.05 -6.04
C ALA A 865 14.88 5.23 -5.09
N TYR A 866 15.89 4.37 -5.11
CA TYR A 866 16.90 4.33 -4.02
C TYR A 866 17.66 5.64 -3.84
N ASP A 867 18.23 6.18 -4.92
CA ASP A 867 19.03 7.42 -4.89
C ASP A 867 18.14 8.66 -4.64
N ARG A 868 16.83 8.55 -4.91
CA ARG A 868 15.84 9.63 -4.75
C ARG A 868 15.19 9.65 -3.38
N ALA A 869 15.14 8.51 -2.68
CA ALA A 869 14.44 8.37 -1.41
C ALA A 869 15.25 8.95 -0.22
N PRO A 870 14.59 9.41 0.86
CA PRO A 870 15.27 9.83 2.09
C PRO A 870 16.10 8.69 2.71
N LYS A 871 17.31 9.00 3.20
CA LYS A 871 18.32 8.02 3.67
C LYS A 871 17.76 6.91 4.59
N GLY A 872 16.85 7.25 5.50
CA GLY A 872 16.28 6.30 6.47
C GLY A 872 15.34 5.25 5.89
N TYR A 873 14.72 5.49 4.72
CA TYR A 873 13.69 4.60 4.16
C TYR A 873 14.06 4.02 2.79
N ARG A 874 15.25 4.33 2.26
CA ARG A 874 15.67 3.95 0.90
C ARG A 874 15.44 2.47 0.59
N THR A 875 15.99 1.59 1.42
CA THR A 875 15.88 0.13 1.19
C THR A 875 14.42 -0.31 1.18
N LEU A 876 13.64 0.05 2.20
CA LEU A 876 12.23 -0.35 2.29
C LEU A 876 11.40 0.18 1.11
N SER A 877 11.57 1.46 0.75
CA SER A 877 10.86 2.07 -0.38
C SER A 877 11.22 1.41 -1.72
N THR A 878 12.49 1.04 -1.92
CA THR A 878 12.92 0.34 -3.14
C THR A 878 12.31 -1.06 -3.25
N TYR A 879 12.32 -1.83 -2.16
CA TYR A 879 11.70 -3.16 -2.13
C TYR A 879 10.19 -3.11 -2.31
N LEU A 880 9.53 -2.12 -1.69
CA LEU A 880 8.09 -1.93 -1.85
C LEU A 880 7.72 -1.53 -3.29
N LEU A 881 8.51 -0.63 -3.91
CA LEU A 881 8.32 -0.31 -5.32
C LEU A 881 8.47 -1.56 -6.20
N SER A 882 9.48 -2.40 -5.91
CA SER A 882 9.66 -3.67 -6.61
C SER A 882 8.43 -4.57 -6.46
N ALA A 883 7.86 -4.71 -5.26
CA ALA A 883 6.65 -5.50 -5.04
C ALA A 883 5.46 -5.00 -5.87
N ILE A 884 5.21 -3.68 -5.84
CA ILE A 884 4.12 -3.04 -6.59
C ILE A 884 4.31 -3.22 -8.10
N TRP A 885 5.57 -3.15 -8.58
CA TRP A 885 5.90 -3.37 -9.98
C TRP A 885 5.66 -4.81 -10.46
N HIS A 886 5.70 -5.82 -9.57
CA HIS A 886 5.37 -7.21 -9.92
C HIS A 886 3.86 -7.50 -9.89
N GLY A 887 3.07 -6.78 -9.09
CA GLY A 887 1.61 -6.84 -9.11
C GLY A 887 0.92 -6.96 -7.75
N PHE A 888 -0.29 -7.55 -7.73
CA PHE A 888 -1.18 -7.62 -6.56
C PHE A 888 -1.09 -8.92 -5.75
N PHE A 889 -0.40 -9.93 -6.27
CA PHE A 889 -0.22 -11.21 -5.56
C PHE A 889 0.57 -10.99 -4.26
N LEU A 890 -0.01 -11.41 -3.14
CA LEU A 890 0.53 -11.16 -1.80
C LEU A 890 1.89 -11.81 -1.57
N GLY A 891 2.20 -12.91 -2.26
CA GLY A 891 3.51 -13.57 -2.22
C GLY A 891 4.67 -12.65 -2.62
N TYR A 892 4.43 -11.71 -3.54
CA TYR A 892 5.43 -10.69 -3.91
C TYR A 892 5.75 -9.79 -2.73
N TYR A 893 4.73 -9.23 -2.06
CA TYR A 893 4.92 -8.32 -0.93
C TYR A 893 5.64 -8.99 0.23
N VAL A 894 5.27 -10.23 0.55
CA VAL A 894 5.94 -11.03 1.59
C VAL A 894 7.41 -11.23 1.25
N THR A 895 7.71 -11.60 0.00
CA THR A 895 9.09 -11.82 -0.47
C THR A 895 9.93 -10.56 -0.40
N PHE A 896 9.44 -9.44 -0.95
CA PHE A 896 10.23 -8.21 -1.01
C PHE A 896 10.40 -7.57 0.38
N LEU A 897 9.39 -7.63 1.26
CA LEU A 897 9.53 -7.17 2.65
C LEU A 897 10.52 -8.04 3.45
N THR A 898 10.47 -9.36 3.25
CA THR A 898 11.45 -10.29 3.82
C THR A 898 12.85 -10.00 3.29
N GLY A 899 12.98 -9.78 1.97
CA GLY A 899 14.23 -9.37 1.33
C GLY A 899 14.78 -8.05 1.84
N ALA A 900 13.92 -7.07 2.16
CA ALA A 900 14.33 -5.81 2.78
C ALA A 900 14.92 -6.04 4.19
N LEU A 901 14.25 -6.81 5.04
CA LEU A 901 14.73 -7.18 6.37
C LEU A 901 16.06 -7.96 6.28
N PHE A 902 16.15 -8.91 5.36
CA PHE A 902 17.36 -9.74 5.14
C PHE A 902 18.52 -8.92 4.59
N THR A 903 18.27 -7.94 3.73
CA THR A 903 19.31 -7.01 3.25
C THR A 903 19.89 -6.18 4.39
N VAL A 904 19.03 -5.66 5.28
CA VAL A 904 19.47 -4.84 6.42
C VAL A 904 20.21 -5.70 7.45
N SER A 905 19.65 -6.85 7.82
CA SER A 905 20.28 -7.77 8.77
C SER A 905 21.61 -8.32 8.25
N ALA A 906 21.69 -8.77 6.99
CA ALA A 906 22.94 -9.25 6.40
C ALA A 906 24.04 -8.18 6.39
N ARG A 907 23.67 -6.91 6.14
CA ARG A 907 24.60 -5.78 6.24
C ARG A 907 25.11 -5.62 7.67
N THR A 908 24.22 -5.63 8.67
CA THR A 908 24.58 -5.51 10.08
C THR A 908 25.48 -6.65 10.54
N ILE A 909 25.14 -7.89 10.21
CA ILE A 909 25.95 -9.09 10.50
C ILE A 909 27.35 -8.94 9.92
N ARG A 910 27.45 -8.55 8.64
CA ARG A 910 28.75 -8.35 7.98
C ARG A 910 29.59 -7.27 8.68
N HIS A 911 28.99 -6.17 9.12
CA HIS A 911 29.71 -5.12 9.85
C HIS A 911 30.16 -5.55 11.25
N CYS A 912 29.39 -6.38 11.95
CA CYS A 912 29.68 -6.77 13.34
C CYS A 912 30.60 -7.99 13.43
N LEU A 913 30.48 -8.94 12.50
CA LEU A 913 31.14 -10.24 12.58
C LEU A 913 32.31 -10.43 11.61
N ARG A 914 32.23 -9.93 10.36
CA ARG A 914 33.20 -10.31 9.31
C ARG A 914 34.65 -10.09 9.71
N TRP A 915 34.96 -8.93 10.31
CA TRP A 915 36.32 -8.54 10.70
C TRP A 915 36.93 -9.50 11.72
N ARG A 916 36.12 -10.11 12.60
CA ARG A 916 36.55 -11.08 13.61
C ARG A 916 37.06 -12.40 13.00
N PHE A 917 36.66 -12.70 11.77
CA PHE A 917 37.09 -13.89 11.03
C PHE A 917 38.22 -13.61 10.03
N GLN A 918 38.77 -12.38 9.99
CA GLN A 918 39.84 -12.03 9.04
C GLN A 918 41.26 -12.31 9.57
N GLY A 919 41.41 -12.78 10.81
CA GLY A 919 42.72 -12.97 11.44
C GLY A 919 43.59 -14.11 10.86
N ASN A 920 42.97 -15.13 10.25
CA ASN A 920 43.69 -16.24 9.60
C ASN A 920 42.92 -16.70 8.35
N GLU A 921 43.62 -17.25 7.35
CA GLU A 921 43.05 -17.80 6.13
C GLU A 921 42.01 -18.90 6.41
N PHE A 922 42.26 -19.79 7.37
CA PHE A 922 41.30 -20.83 7.75
C PHE A 922 39.96 -20.23 8.22
N LEU A 923 40.01 -19.24 9.13
CA LEU A 923 38.80 -18.55 9.63
C LEU A 923 38.08 -17.79 8.52
N ARG A 924 38.82 -17.18 7.59
CA ARG A 924 38.25 -16.49 6.42
C ARG A 924 37.50 -17.47 5.52
N ARG A 925 38.12 -18.60 5.15
CA ARG A 925 37.49 -19.64 4.32
C ARG A 925 36.29 -20.27 5.02
N PHE A 926 36.38 -20.50 6.33
CA PHE A 926 35.26 -20.99 7.14
C PHE A 926 34.08 -20.01 7.14
N TYR A 927 34.35 -18.71 7.34
CA TYR A 927 33.33 -17.66 7.25
C TYR A 927 32.70 -17.59 5.86
N ASP A 928 33.50 -17.71 4.80
CA ASP A 928 33.00 -17.70 3.42
C ASP A 928 32.10 -18.91 3.15
N LEU A 929 32.48 -20.13 3.60
CA LEU A 929 31.63 -21.32 3.50
C LEU A 929 30.32 -21.18 4.29
N LEU A 930 30.41 -20.71 5.54
CA LEU A 930 29.23 -20.51 6.38
C LEU A 930 28.27 -19.50 5.77
N THR A 931 28.79 -18.35 5.32
CA THR A 931 27.97 -17.29 4.73
C THR A 931 27.41 -17.68 3.37
N PHE A 932 28.12 -18.51 2.59
CA PHE A 932 27.59 -19.13 1.39
C PHE A 932 26.35 -19.97 1.69
N ILE A 933 26.45 -20.96 2.59
CA ILE A 933 25.35 -21.86 2.96
C ILE A 933 24.14 -21.06 3.47
N VAL A 934 24.38 -20.15 4.42
CA VAL A 934 23.33 -19.31 5.00
C VAL A 934 22.68 -18.44 3.93
N THR A 935 23.44 -17.87 3.00
CA THR A 935 22.89 -17.04 1.91
C THR A 935 21.96 -17.83 1.00
N LYS A 936 22.30 -19.08 0.66
CA LYS A 936 21.45 -19.91 -0.21
C LYS A 936 20.14 -20.31 0.46
N ILE A 937 20.21 -20.75 1.72
CA ILE A 937 19.01 -21.07 2.50
C ILE A 937 18.14 -19.81 2.65
N THR A 938 18.75 -18.68 2.99
CA THR A 938 18.05 -17.39 3.15
C THR A 938 17.39 -16.94 1.85
N LEU A 939 18.04 -17.12 0.71
CA LEU A 939 17.49 -16.80 -0.61
C LEU A 939 16.28 -17.69 -0.93
N SER A 940 16.41 -19.01 -0.80
CA SER A 940 15.31 -19.95 -1.03
C SER A 940 14.12 -19.66 -0.12
N TYR A 941 14.38 -19.44 1.17
CA TYR A 941 13.36 -19.06 2.14
C TYR A 941 12.67 -17.73 1.77
N ALA A 942 13.42 -16.69 1.42
CA ALA A 942 12.84 -15.40 1.08
C ALA A 942 12.00 -15.45 -0.21
N THR A 943 12.40 -16.26 -1.20
CA THR A 943 11.78 -16.30 -2.53
C THR A 943 10.66 -17.34 -2.68
N TYR A 944 10.50 -18.28 -1.74
CA TYR A 944 9.44 -19.29 -1.80
C TYR A 944 8.03 -18.68 -1.97
N PRO A 945 7.61 -17.65 -1.20
CA PRO A 945 6.30 -17.04 -1.41
C PRO A 945 6.14 -16.33 -2.76
N PHE A 946 7.24 -15.85 -3.36
CA PHE A 946 7.20 -15.20 -4.67
C PHE A 946 6.76 -16.19 -5.74
N VAL A 947 7.33 -17.40 -5.70
CA VAL A 947 7.01 -18.45 -6.67
C VAL A 947 5.59 -18.99 -6.44
N MET A 948 5.17 -19.13 -5.19
CA MET A 948 3.81 -19.58 -4.86
C MET A 948 2.72 -18.56 -5.16
N LEU A 949 3.06 -17.27 -5.36
CA LEU A 949 2.18 -16.11 -5.58
C LEU A 949 1.19 -15.79 -4.43
N HIS A 950 0.68 -16.80 -3.74
CA HIS A 950 -0.35 -16.72 -2.71
C HIS A 950 0.23 -16.67 -1.30
N LEU A 951 -0.50 -16.00 -0.40
CA LEU A 951 -0.09 -15.83 0.98
C LEU A 951 -0.12 -17.14 1.78
N GLY A 952 -1.13 -17.99 1.54
CA GLY A 952 -1.37 -19.23 2.31
C GLY A 952 -0.17 -20.18 2.29
N PRO A 953 0.27 -20.68 1.12
CA PRO A 953 1.42 -21.58 1.02
C PRO A 953 2.71 -20.97 1.59
N GLY A 954 2.95 -19.68 1.35
CA GLY A 954 4.11 -18.97 1.88
C GLY A 954 4.13 -18.90 3.41
N LEU A 955 2.99 -18.59 4.04
CA LEU A 955 2.87 -18.57 5.49
C LEU A 955 2.93 -19.97 6.11
N TYR A 956 2.34 -20.96 5.46
CA TYR A 956 2.43 -22.36 5.89
C TYR A 956 3.88 -22.83 5.91
N PHE A 957 4.64 -22.55 4.85
CA PHE A 957 6.07 -22.80 4.76
C PHE A 957 6.86 -22.07 5.86
N TYR A 958 6.61 -20.78 6.08
CA TYR A 958 7.28 -20.02 7.14
C TYR A 958 6.96 -20.54 8.54
N ARG A 959 5.73 -20.97 8.78
CA ARG A 959 5.33 -21.59 10.05
C ARG A 959 6.03 -22.93 10.27
N HIS A 960 6.14 -23.75 9.23
CA HIS A 960 6.89 -25.02 9.31
C HIS A 960 8.37 -24.77 9.66
N MET A 961 8.94 -23.68 9.16
CA MET A 961 10.26 -23.16 9.53
C MET A 961 10.29 -22.37 10.85
N TYR A 962 9.18 -22.32 11.61
CA TYR A 962 9.00 -21.55 12.85
C TYR A 962 9.37 -20.05 12.74
N PHE A 963 9.31 -19.48 11.53
CA PHE A 963 9.78 -18.12 11.24
C PHE A 963 11.24 -17.86 11.69
N CYS A 964 12.06 -18.91 11.80
CA CYS A 964 13.36 -18.85 12.48
C CYS A 964 14.29 -17.79 11.86
N LEU A 965 14.31 -17.69 10.52
CA LEU A 965 15.16 -16.71 9.82
C LEU A 965 14.68 -15.27 10.00
N HIS A 966 13.37 -15.03 10.12
CA HIS A 966 12.85 -13.69 10.45
C HIS A 966 13.28 -13.27 11.85
N PHE A 967 13.18 -14.16 12.84
CA PHE A 967 13.64 -13.87 14.20
C PHE A 967 15.15 -13.63 14.27
N ILE A 968 15.95 -14.48 13.61
CA ILE A 968 17.40 -14.28 13.50
C ILE A 968 17.72 -12.92 12.88
N ALA A 969 17.02 -12.53 11.80
CA ALA A 969 17.23 -11.24 11.16
C ALA A 969 16.86 -10.06 12.08
N LEU A 970 15.76 -10.15 12.84
CA LEU A 970 15.38 -9.12 13.82
C LEU A 970 16.39 -9.00 14.96
N ILE A 971 16.83 -10.14 15.52
CA ILE A 971 17.88 -10.19 16.54
C ILE A 971 19.18 -9.57 16.01
N ALA A 972 19.56 -9.90 14.77
CA ALA A 972 20.75 -9.36 14.13
C ALA A 972 20.67 -7.83 13.90
N VAL A 973 19.48 -7.27 13.71
CA VAL A 973 19.32 -5.81 13.56
C VAL A 973 19.32 -5.09 14.90
N PHE A 974 18.65 -5.61 15.92
CA PHE A 974 18.41 -4.89 17.17
C PHE A 974 19.37 -5.24 18.32
N LEU A 975 19.81 -6.50 18.42
CA LEU A 975 20.61 -7.00 19.55
C LEU A 975 22.08 -7.16 19.19
N LEU A 976 22.40 -7.67 17.99
CA LEU A 976 23.80 -7.95 17.60
C LEU A 976 24.72 -6.72 17.71
N PRO A 977 24.34 -5.50 17.27
CA PRO A 977 25.20 -4.32 17.43
C PRO A 977 25.46 -3.92 18.88
N ARG A 978 24.60 -4.34 19.82
CA ARG A 978 24.77 -4.07 21.26
C ARG A 978 25.69 -5.10 21.92
N ILE A 979 25.60 -6.36 21.50
CA ILE A 979 26.38 -7.47 22.06
C ILE A 979 27.79 -7.52 21.45
N SER A 980 27.88 -7.32 20.14
CA SER A 980 29.12 -7.37 19.37
C SER A 980 29.18 -6.15 18.46
N PRO A 981 29.68 -5.00 18.97
CA PRO A 981 29.70 -3.78 18.20
C PRO A 981 30.58 -3.91 16.95
N PRO A 982 30.28 -3.12 15.90
CA PRO A 982 31.11 -3.04 14.71
C PRO A 982 32.50 -2.49 15.05
N GLU A 983 33.48 -2.82 14.21
CA GLU A 983 34.87 -2.34 14.34
C GLU A 983 34.91 -0.80 14.45
N SER A 984 35.56 -0.29 15.50
CA SER A 984 35.81 1.14 15.66
C SER A 984 36.82 1.59 14.59
N LYS A 985 36.38 2.37 13.60
CA LYS A 985 37.33 2.98 12.66
C LYS A 985 38.30 3.88 13.45
N PRO A 986 39.62 3.77 13.25
CA PRO A 986 40.54 4.77 13.79
C PRO A 986 40.18 6.13 13.19
N ILE A 987 40.10 7.14 14.05
CA ILE A 987 39.91 8.54 13.64
C ILE A 987 41.13 8.90 12.79
N ARG A 988 40.96 8.97 11.46
CA ARG A 988 41.94 9.63 10.59
C ARG A 988 41.86 11.11 10.89
N ILE A 989 42.80 11.61 11.68
CA ILE A 989 43.10 13.03 11.76
C ILE A 989 43.68 13.38 10.39
N GLU A 990 42.86 13.87 9.48
CA GLU A 990 43.36 14.59 8.31
C GLU A 990 44.05 15.84 8.83
N TYR A 991 45.39 15.81 8.84
CA TYR A 991 46.18 17.03 8.91
C TYR A 991 45.80 17.87 7.70
N ILE A 992 45.03 18.94 7.94
CA ILE A 992 44.87 20.04 7.00
C ILE A 992 46.25 20.71 6.94
N GLY A 993 47.07 20.26 6.00
CA GLY A 993 48.32 20.89 5.63
C GLY A 993 48.03 22.13 4.78
N ASP A 994 48.65 23.23 5.19
CA ASP A 994 48.71 24.54 4.56
C ASP A 994 48.53 24.56 3.03
N MET A 995 47.48 25.22 2.56
CA MET A 995 47.55 25.98 1.31
C MET A 995 47.40 27.47 1.61
N LYS A 996 48.56 28.12 1.56
CA LYS A 996 48.79 29.55 1.58
C LYS A 996 47.85 30.31 0.63
N LYS A 997 47.43 31.47 1.12
CA LYS A 997 47.08 32.65 0.30
C LYS A 997 48.20 32.93 -0.73
N SER A 998 47.83 33.09 -2.00
CA SER A 998 48.37 34.15 -2.86
C SER A 998 47.52 34.28 -4.13
N SER A 999 46.99 35.51 -4.31
CA SER A 999 46.55 36.19 -5.53
C SER A 999 45.59 35.46 -6.47
#